data_AF-A0A1T3C9J8-F1
#
_entry.id   AF-A0A1T3C9J8-F1
#
_cell.length_a   1.000
_cell.length_b   1.000
_cell.length_c   1.000
_cell.angle_alpha   90.00
_cell.angle_beta   90.00
_cell.angle_gamma   90.00
#
_symmetry.space_group_name_H-M   'P 1'
#
loop_
_entity.id
_entity.type
_entity.pdbx_description
1 polymer ?
#
loop_
_entity_poly.entity_id
_entity_poly.type
_entity_poly.pdbx_seq_one_letter_code
_entity_poly.pdbx_strand_id
1 'polypeptide(L)'
;MRDRIVTRRTQFSSCDECRRSRVACDAQNRRSVAGIPSAPCTRCLNRNRACTFKVRPKNKFLRFDEPNHRIQWIQDAKEGSSPRHTATTASKSQGRYRRTSHILIDQVSAEEPINASSPEAAPINNHEFWQNRFRPTPYSRLESSEQALSDLVSPPSGAESHPLSNSHSEWLHTLYRQNFEVVFGSWMGRYCCPFLFGQDDLAERYISISDLCRHLDRYMADTSKGNQSSGQEQWIQNDEKRDVLIEQSLRNTIAAFAARWLPITSSDDLGGIDTLHQIQTMWRQARRDMLRIINRLSYRSMLSLFLFALTPIPMGISEDEEMDGVSGQVCIHAALQQVQSLRARQRNLQFSGSKVFPSSGSTAICATPEAADTSGFINAENIAYWAAITFDTSASLTLNCRPLLSSGLFGFESEFTWKLVRTCLNVFNESSKSWRLGSAEMTDERANEIIAAAACWKLLTWKLAANFKEALRDGHDEHEVRKALSYVSNSVKEFDNTFRPFLDECYKRMQFLGQQTKLRWFSLMLHYSLSILMVLDTIEVVDRYDLLVDLKDASIEAENTVMNALAFGLHNTMTLRRIIDSPLPGMPGRSAMTRSMTFTVPLIAIDPYPHHVVACVQLMRKAIDRDYMDKKITQESYGSLSSTLESALKHLPQSSKSVQAAR
;
A
#
# COMPACT_ATOMS: atom_id res chain seq x y z
N MET A 1 -36.53 -0.37 12.81
CA MET A 1 -35.31 -1.18 12.64
C MET A 1 -35.64 -2.38 11.76
N ARG A 2 -35.04 -2.48 10.57
CA ARG A 2 -35.06 -3.69 9.73
C ARG A 2 -33.63 -4.21 9.66
N ASP A 3 -33.42 -5.41 10.19
CA ASP A 3 -32.12 -6.07 10.26
C ASP A 3 -31.53 -6.30 8.86
N ARG A 4 -30.35 -5.73 8.63
CA ARG A 4 -29.48 -6.07 7.49
C ARG A 4 -28.77 -7.39 7.82
N ILE A 5 -29.33 -8.48 7.32
CA ILE A 5 -28.69 -9.80 7.32
C ILE A 5 -27.40 -9.72 6.50
N VAL A 6 -26.26 -9.95 7.16
CA VAL A 6 -24.96 -10.16 6.53
C VAL A 6 -25.03 -11.45 5.69
N THR A 7 -24.85 -11.33 4.37
CA THR A 7 -24.87 -12.46 3.44
C THR A 7 -23.60 -13.30 3.58
N ARG A 8 -23.77 -14.51 4.14
CA ARG A 8 -22.77 -15.58 4.19
C ARG A 8 -22.20 -15.85 2.79
N ARG A 9 -20.87 -15.91 2.65
CA ARG A 9 -20.15 -16.20 1.40
C ARG A 9 -20.70 -17.49 0.78
N THR A 10 -21.46 -17.38 -0.30
CA THR A 10 -22.03 -18.53 -0.99
C THR A 10 -20.93 -19.18 -1.80
N GLN A 11 -20.55 -20.41 -1.44
CA GLN A 11 -19.77 -21.25 -2.35
C GLN A 11 -20.56 -21.40 -3.66
N PHE A 12 -19.87 -21.45 -4.80
CA PHE A 12 -20.44 -21.56 -6.16
C PHE A 12 -21.09 -20.29 -6.76
N SER A 13 -20.72 -19.08 -6.33
CA SER A 13 -21.18 -17.82 -6.93
C SER A 13 -20.39 -17.37 -8.18
N SER A 14 -19.49 -18.19 -8.73
CA SER A 14 -18.74 -17.84 -9.94
C SER A 14 -18.40 -19.04 -10.84
N CYS A 15 -18.42 -18.83 -12.16
CA CYS A 15 -17.92 -19.81 -13.14
C CYS A 15 -16.40 -19.98 -13.03
N ASP A 16 -15.87 -21.06 -13.60
CA ASP A 16 -14.45 -21.41 -13.48
C ASP A 16 -13.53 -20.36 -14.10
N GLU A 17 -13.99 -19.73 -15.18
CA GLU A 17 -13.24 -18.69 -15.87
C GLU A 17 -13.13 -17.41 -15.02
N CYS A 18 -14.26 -16.95 -14.45
CA CYS A 18 -14.25 -15.85 -13.48
C CYS A 18 -13.41 -16.21 -12.23
N ARG A 19 -13.44 -17.47 -11.78
CA ARG A 19 -12.63 -17.93 -10.64
C ARG A 19 -11.13 -17.87 -10.95
N ARG A 20 -10.71 -18.32 -12.14
CA ARG A 20 -9.30 -18.25 -12.59
C ARG A 20 -8.81 -16.81 -12.69
N SER A 21 -9.65 -15.92 -13.24
CA SER A 21 -9.37 -14.48 -13.31
C SER A 21 -9.56 -13.74 -11.98
N ARG A 22 -9.85 -14.44 -10.86
CA ARG A 22 -10.04 -13.88 -9.51
C ARG A 22 -11.03 -12.71 -9.45
N VAL A 23 -12.15 -12.84 -10.16
CA VAL A 23 -13.20 -11.83 -10.27
C VAL A 23 -14.58 -12.45 -10.02
N ALA A 24 -15.52 -11.64 -9.57
CA ALA A 24 -16.90 -12.09 -9.41
C ALA A 24 -17.59 -12.33 -10.78
N CYS A 25 -18.50 -13.30 -10.79
CA CYS A 25 -19.31 -13.66 -11.94
C CYS A 25 -20.67 -12.97 -11.87
N ASP A 26 -21.05 -12.25 -12.93
CA ASP A 26 -22.31 -11.51 -13.00
C ASP A 26 -23.49 -12.34 -13.54
N ALA A 27 -23.29 -13.62 -13.84
CA ALA A 27 -24.34 -14.51 -14.35
C ALA A 27 -25.58 -14.57 -13.43
N GLN A 28 -25.39 -14.43 -12.11
CA GLN A 28 -26.49 -14.43 -11.14
C GLN A 28 -27.37 -13.17 -11.24
N ASN A 29 -26.77 -12.00 -11.50
CA ASN A 29 -27.49 -10.73 -11.63
C ASN A 29 -28.24 -10.63 -12.97
N ARG A 30 -27.69 -11.22 -14.04
CA ARG A 30 -28.37 -11.25 -15.36
C ARG A 30 -29.63 -12.14 -15.37
N ARG A 31 -29.72 -13.10 -14.46
CA ARG A 31 -30.91 -13.96 -14.31
C ARG A 31 -32.14 -13.17 -13.83
N SER A 32 -31.96 -12.16 -12.97
CA SER A 32 -33.09 -11.36 -12.48
C SER A 32 -33.69 -10.46 -13.55
N VAL A 33 -32.94 -10.18 -14.61
CA VAL A 33 -33.36 -9.31 -15.71
C VAL A 33 -33.96 -10.10 -16.87
N ALA A 34 -33.48 -11.33 -17.13
CA ALA A 34 -33.82 -12.05 -18.37
C ALA A 34 -34.76 -13.27 -18.20
N GLY A 35 -35.00 -13.78 -16.98
CA GLY A 35 -35.85 -14.97 -16.79
C GLY A 35 -35.34 -16.28 -17.43
N ILE A 36 -34.16 -16.26 -18.07
CA ILE A 36 -33.58 -17.40 -18.78
C ILE A 36 -32.77 -18.28 -17.78
N PRO A 37 -32.96 -19.62 -17.76
CA PRO A 37 -32.35 -20.51 -16.77
C PRO A 37 -30.81 -20.63 -16.84
N SER A 38 -30.14 -20.06 -17.84
CA SER A 38 -28.69 -20.23 -18.05
C SER A 38 -28.08 -19.08 -18.86
N ALA A 39 -28.38 -17.82 -18.52
CA ALA A 39 -27.72 -16.70 -19.17
C ALA A 39 -26.21 -16.73 -18.86
N PRO A 40 -25.33 -16.75 -19.89
CA PRO A 40 -23.89 -16.68 -19.66
C PRO A 40 -23.52 -15.36 -18.99
N CYS A 41 -22.54 -15.40 -18.10
CA CYS A 41 -21.95 -14.18 -17.54
C CYS A 41 -21.43 -13.30 -18.68
N THR A 42 -21.40 -11.98 -18.48
CA THR A 42 -20.99 -11.03 -19.54
C THR A 42 -19.60 -11.38 -20.06
N ARG A 43 -18.71 -11.88 -19.20
CA ARG A 43 -17.36 -12.30 -19.60
C ARG A 43 -17.33 -13.54 -20.49
N CYS A 44 -18.07 -14.60 -20.12
CA CYS A 44 -18.16 -15.79 -20.96
C CYS A 44 -18.85 -15.48 -22.29
N LEU A 45 -19.85 -14.60 -22.28
CA LEU A 45 -20.51 -14.10 -23.48
C LEU A 45 -19.53 -13.35 -24.40
N ASN A 46 -18.78 -12.38 -23.88
CA ASN A 46 -17.79 -11.62 -24.65
C ASN A 46 -16.69 -12.51 -25.22
N ARG A 47 -16.35 -13.61 -24.54
CA ARG A 47 -15.35 -14.59 -24.97
C ARG A 47 -15.89 -15.65 -25.93
N ASN A 48 -17.18 -15.63 -26.29
CA ASN A 48 -17.84 -16.73 -27.01
C ASN A 48 -17.58 -18.11 -26.37
N ARG A 49 -17.50 -18.17 -25.03
CA ARG A 49 -17.25 -19.40 -24.27
C ARG A 49 -18.49 -19.82 -23.49
N ALA A 50 -18.67 -21.12 -23.33
CA ALA A 50 -19.72 -21.66 -22.47
C ALA A 50 -19.47 -21.25 -21.02
N CYS A 51 -20.45 -20.61 -20.39
CA CYS A 51 -20.36 -20.24 -18.99
C CYS A 51 -20.63 -21.47 -18.11
N THR A 52 -19.67 -21.87 -17.28
CA THR A 52 -19.82 -23.04 -16.38
C THR A 52 -20.64 -22.73 -15.11
N PHE A 53 -21.26 -21.55 -15.03
CA PHE A 53 -22.03 -21.14 -13.86
C PHE A 53 -23.32 -21.97 -13.72
N LYS A 54 -23.35 -22.91 -12.76
CA LYS A 54 -24.54 -23.71 -12.42
C LYS A 54 -25.11 -23.26 -11.07
N VAL A 55 -26.25 -22.57 -11.10
CA VAL A 55 -27.00 -22.23 -9.87
C VAL A 55 -27.78 -23.47 -9.42
N ARG A 56 -27.51 -23.98 -8.22
CA ARG A 56 -28.42 -24.96 -7.57
C ARG A 56 -29.74 -24.25 -7.24
N PRO A 57 -30.92 -24.78 -7.66
CA PRO A 57 -32.19 -24.19 -7.28
C PRO A 57 -32.33 -24.18 -5.76
N LYS A 58 -32.57 -23.00 -5.18
CA LYS A 58 -33.03 -22.85 -3.78
C LYS A 58 -34.52 -23.16 -3.74
N ASN A 59 -34.90 -24.44 -3.84
CA ASN A 59 -36.22 -24.92 -3.44
C ASN A 59 -36.16 -26.45 -3.36
N LYS A 60 -36.03 -26.95 -2.13
CA LYS A 60 -36.51 -28.25 -1.63
C LYS A 60 -36.18 -28.36 -0.13
N PHE A 61 -36.88 -27.57 0.68
CA PHE A 61 -37.35 -28.08 1.97
C PHE A 61 -38.65 -28.81 1.63
N LEU A 62 -38.65 -30.15 1.67
CA LEU A 62 -39.78 -31.02 2.03
C LEU A 62 -39.40 -32.49 1.78
N ARG A 63 -39.43 -33.25 2.88
CA ARG A 63 -39.64 -34.70 3.08
C ARG A 63 -38.73 -35.72 2.38
N PHE A 64 -38.04 -36.47 3.24
CA PHE A 64 -37.53 -37.81 3.02
C PHE A 64 -38.67 -38.74 2.59
N ASP A 65 -38.48 -39.50 1.52
CA ASP A 65 -38.54 -40.98 1.54
C ASP A 65 -37.97 -41.58 0.24
N GLU A 66 -37.01 -42.47 0.45
CA GLU A 66 -36.51 -43.59 -0.39
C GLU A 66 -35.60 -43.43 -1.64
N PRO A 67 -34.75 -44.46 -1.89
CA PRO A 67 -33.38 -44.28 -2.38
C PRO A 67 -33.08 -45.03 -3.69
N ASN A 68 -32.55 -44.34 -4.70
CA ASN A 68 -31.58 -44.91 -5.65
C ASN A 68 -31.23 -43.85 -6.70
N HIS A 69 -30.01 -43.32 -6.64
CA HIS A 69 -29.15 -43.11 -7.80
C HIS A 69 -27.80 -42.58 -7.31
N ARG A 70 -26.93 -43.54 -6.99
CA ARG A 70 -25.49 -43.34 -7.00
C ARG A 70 -25.05 -43.33 -8.48
N ILE A 71 -23.93 -42.66 -8.72
CA ILE A 71 -23.07 -42.68 -9.93
C ILE A 71 -23.34 -41.56 -10.96
N GLN A 72 -22.28 -40.77 -11.24
CA GLN A 72 -21.67 -40.52 -12.56
C GLN A 72 -21.16 -39.07 -12.68
N TRP A 73 -19.98 -38.79 -12.12
CA TRP A 73 -19.19 -37.60 -12.48
C TRP A 73 -17.73 -38.04 -12.62
N ILE A 74 -17.40 -38.55 -13.81
CA ILE A 74 -16.09 -38.63 -14.50
C ILE A 74 -16.43 -39.30 -15.84
N GLN A 75 -16.29 -38.56 -16.96
CA GLN A 75 -16.85 -38.73 -18.32
C GLN A 75 -17.81 -37.56 -18.53
N ASP A 76 -17.33 -36.37 -18.89
CA ASP A 76 -17.34 -35.91 -20.29
C ASP A 76 -16.20 -34.92 -20.60
N ALA A 77 -15.03 -35.11 -19.99
CA ALA A 77 -13.81 -34.40 -20.39
C ALA A 77 -13.02 -35.24 -21.41
N LYS A 78 -13.63 -35.51 -22.57
CA LYS A 78 -12.97 -36.03 -23.78
C LYS A 78 -13.97 -36.06 -24.93
N GLU A 79 -14.03 -34.98 -25.69
CA GLU A 79 -14.12 -35.00 -27.17
C GLU A 79 -14.11 -33.57 -27.68
N GLY A 80 -13.16 -33.30 -28.58
CA GLY A 80 -12.99 -32.02 -29.25
C GLY A 80 -13.39 -32.06 -30.72
N SER A 81 -13.29 -30.88 -31.34
CA SER A 81 -13.19 -30.60 -32.78
C SER A 81 -14.44 -30.65 -33.68
N SER A 82 -15.02 -29.45 -33.91
CA SER A 82 -15.16 -28.73 -35.20
C SER A 82 -16.07 -29.30 -36.34
N PRO A 83 -16.34 -28.57 -37.45
CA PRO A 83 -17.64 -27.90 -37.70
C PRO A 83 -18.31 -28.28 -39.04
N ARG A 84 -19.62 -27.99 -39.25
CA ARG A 84 -20.20 -27.66 -40.59
C ARG A 84 -21.65 -27.16 -40.58
N HIS A 85 -21.92 -26.38 -41.63
CA HIS A 85 -23.07 -25.56 -42.04
C HIS A 85 -24.49 -26.17 -41.99
N THR A 86 -25.52 -25.31 -41.81
CA THR A 86 -26.47 -24.88 -42.89
C THR A 86 -27.44 -23.80 -42.42
N ALA A 87 -27.80 -22.90 -43.34
CA ALA A 87 -28.73 -21.78 -43.22
C ALA A 87 -30.22 -22.23 -43.29
N THR A 88 -31.15 -21.44 -42.73
CA THR A 88 -32.25 -20.73 -43.46
C THR A 88 -33.34 -20.11 -42.56
N THR A 89 -33.74 -18.89 -42.96
CA THR A 89 -35.10 -18.26 -42.96
C THR A 89 -35.88 -17.89 -41.69
N ALA A 90 -35.97 -16.56 -41.48
CA ALA A 90 -37.16 -15.69 -41.46
C ALA A 90 -38.50 -16.16 -40.80
N SER A 91 -39.03 -15.38 -39.84
CA SER A 91 -40.11 -14.38 -40.06
C SER A 91 -40.83 -13.90 -38.78
N LYS A 92 -41.04 -12.57 -38.73
CA LYS A 92 -42.15 -11.74 -38.21
C LYS A 92 -43.18 -12.29 -37.19
N SER A 93 -43.38 -11.54 -36.10
CA SER A 93 -44.67 -10.90 -35.69
C SER A 93 -44.40 -9.99 -34.48
N GLN A 94 -44.49 -8.65 -34.60
CA GLN A 94 -45.67 -7.79 -34.36
C GLN A 94 -46.59 -8.21 -33.20
N GLY A 95 -46.66 -7.33 -32.19
CA GLY A 95 -47.66 -7.38 -31.13
C GLY A 95 -47.58 -6.16 -30.20
N ARG A 96 -48.19 -5.05 -30.64
CA ARG A 96 -48.54 -3.87 -29.82
C ARG A 96 -49.35 -4.31 -28.59
N TYR A 97 -49.11 -3.72 -27.43
CA TYR A 97 -50.18 -3.15 -26.61
C TYR A 97 -49.69 -1.93 -25.83
N ARG A 98 -50.56 -0.93 -25.80
CA ARG A 98 -50.42 0.45 -25.35
C ARG A 98 -51.35 0.61 -24.16
N ARG A 99 -50.89 1.17 -23.03
CA ARG A 99 -51.71 2.02 -22.14
C ARG A 99 -50.87 2.73 -21.06
N THR A 100 -50.70 4.02 -21.28
CA THR A 100 -50.91 5.18 -20.38
C THR A 100 -51.95 4.91 -19.25
N SER A 101 -51.97 5.56 -18.08
CA SER A 101 -51.45 6.86 -17.63
C SER A 101 -51.67 7.07 -16.09
N HIS A 102 -51.15 8.20 -15.57
CA HIS A 102 -51.61 9.02 -14.42
C HIS A 102 -50.79 9.05 -13.09
N ILE A 103 -49.86 10.02 -13.05
CA ILE A 103 -49.73 11.22 -12.18
C ILE A 103 -50.66 11.38 -10.95
N LEU A 104 -50.05 11.72 -9.79
CA LEU A 104 -50.36 12.75 -8.73
C LEU A 104 -49.45 12.43 -7.51
N ILE A 105 -48.46 13.20 -7.02
CA ILE A 105 -48.35 14.56 -6.42
C ILE A 105 -49.34 14.85 -5.28
N ASP A 106 -48.83 14.82 -4.03
CA ASP A 106 -48.86 15.87 -2.98
C ASP A 106 -48.29 15.25 -1.66
N GLN A 107 -47.23 15.74 -1.02
CA GLN A 107 -47.02 16.97 -0.23
C GLN A 107 -47.56 16.96 1.22
N VAL A 108 -46.60 17.05 2.17
CA VAL A 108 -46.54 18.00 3.32
C VAL A 108 -46.91 17.56 4.76
N SER A 109 -45.99 17.94 5.67
CA SER A 109 -46.02 18.20 7.14
C SER A 109 -46.21 17.03 8.12
N ALA A 110 -45.32 16.75 9.08
CA ALA A 110 -44.76 17.56 10.20
C ALA A 110 -45.77 17.79 11.34
N GLU A 111 -45.55 17.12 12.48
CA GLU A 111 -45.66 17.63 13.86
C GLU A 111 -45.45 16.49 14.91
N GLU A 112 -44.42 16.65 15.74
CA GLU A 112 -44.35 16.23 17.17
C GLU A 112 -45.08 17.31 18.02
N PRO A 113 -45.33 17.20 19.36
CA PRO A 113 -44.67 16.36 20.39
C PRO A 113 -45.64 15.80 21.47
N ILE A 114 -45.11 15.15 22.54
CA ILE A 114 -45.35 15.49 23.97
C ILE A 114 -44.72 14.44 24.92
N ASN A 115 -44.06 14.99 25.95
CA ASN A 115 -43.42 14.42 27.14
C ASN A 115 -44.24 13.45 28.00
N ALA A 116 -43.55 12.56 28.74
CA ALA A 116 -43.85 12.27 30.15
C ALA A 116 -42.70 11.51 30.88
N SER A 117 -41.98 12.25 31.74
CA SER A 117 -41.56 11.93 33.12
C SER A 117 -40.93 10.58 33.54
N SER A 118 -39.71 10.70 34.11
CA SER A 118 -39.07 9.78 35.07
C SER A 118 -39.83 9.65 36.41
N PRO A 119 -39.45 8.67 37.26
CA PRO A 119 -38.72 9.07 38.47
C PRO A 119 -37.53 8.17 38.86
N GLU A 120 -36.58 8.78 39.56
CA GLU A 120 -35.44 8.20 40.28
C GLU A 120 -35.86 7.38 41.52
N ALA A 121 -35.09 6.33 41.82
CA ALA A 121 -34.73 5.94 43.19
C ALA A 121 -33.48 5.02 43.18
N ALA A 122 -32.51 5.35 44.02
CA ALA A 122 -31.34 4.54 44.40
C ALA A 122 -31.33 4.41 45.95
N PRO A 123 -30.34 3.78 46.60
CA PRO A 123 -29.72 2.46 46.41
C PRO A 123 -29.81 1.60 47.70
N ILE A 124 -29.59 0.28 47.64
CA ILE A 124 -29.36 -0.54 48.85
C ILE A 124 -28.19 -1.50 48.61
N ASN A 125 -27.12 -1.31 49.39
CA ASN A 125 -26.03 -2.25 49.64
C ASN A 125 -26.55 -3.43 50.47
N ASN A 126 -26.12 -4.66 50.16
CA ASN A 126 -25.87 -5.67 51.19
C ASN A 126 -24.80 -6.67 50.74
N HIS A 127 -23.86 -6.87 51.65
CA HIS A 127 -22.73 -7.79 51.63
C HIS A 127 -23.18 -9.23 51.96
N GLU A 128 -22.40 -10.19 51.46
CA GLU A 128 -22.07 -11.50 52.06
C GLU A 128 -23.02 -12.73 51.93
N PHE A 129 -22.35 -13.90 51.88
CA PHE A 129 -22.82 -15.28 51.71
C PHE A 129 -23.18 -15.65 50.26
N TRP A 130 -22.39 -16.47 49.53
CA TRP A 130 -22.03 -17.86 49.83
C TRP A 130 -20.59 -18.22 49.43
N GLN A 131 -19.76 -18.57 50.41
CA GLN A 131 -18.61 -19.47 50.23
C GLN A 131 -18.96 -20.87 50.78
N ASN A 132 -18.37 -21.89 50.16
CA ASN A 132 -18.27 -23.31 50.55
C ASN A 132 -19.17 -24.30 49.80
N ARG A 133 -18.58 -24.90 48.75
CA ARG A 133 -18.31 -26.35 48.69
C ARG A 133 -17.39 -26.62 47.51
N PHE A 134 -16.17 -27.02 47.77
CA PHE A 134 -15.44 -28.16 47.18
C PHE A 134 -14.01 -28.13 47.74
N ARG A 135 -13.77 -28.99 48.72
CA ARG A 135 -12.47 -29.22 49.37
C ARG A 135 -11.98 -30.60 48.90
N PRO A 136 -10.77 -30.76 48.33
CA PRO A 136 -10.13 -32.06 48.18
C PRO A 136 -9.35 -32.40 49.46
N THR A 137 -9.38 -33.66 49.88
CA THR A 137 -8.58 -34.21 50.98
C THR A 137 -7.16 -34.63 50.52
N PRO A 138 -6.17 -34.67 51.44
CA PRO A 138 -4.74 -34.81 51.12
C PRO A 138 -4.18 -36.21 51.44
N TYR A 139 -3.19 -36.69 50.68
CA TYR A 139 -2.16 -37.73 50.96
C TYR A 139 -1.39 -37.91 49.62
N SER A 140 -0.08 -38.09 49.49
CA SER A 140 1.06 -38.18 50.39
C SER A 140 2.33 -37.90 49.57
N ARG A 141 3.36 -37.33 50.20
CA ARG A 141 4.69 -37.03 49.64
C ARG A 141 5.50 -38.33 49.54
N LEU A 142 6.09 -38.61 48.38
CA LEU A 142 7.28 -39.45 48.26
C LEU A 142 8.22 -38.84 47.20
N GLU A 143 9.39 -38.43 47.68
CA GLU A 143 10.53 -38.01 46.89
C GLU A 143 11.24 -39.26 46.35
N SER A 144 11.61 -39.25 45.07
CA SER A 144 12.74 -40.05 44.57
C SER A 144 13.26 -39.48 43.24
N SER A 145 14.41 -38.82 43.35
CA SER A 145 15.59 -38.90 42.48
C SER A 145 15.41 -39.15 40.99
N GLU A 146 15.74 -38.15 40.17
CA GLU A 146 16.39 -38.35 38.86
C GLU A 146 17.31 -37.13 38.56
N GLN A 147 18.47 -37.13 39.21
CA GLN A 147 19.68 -36.52 38.67
C GLN A 147 20.38 -37.54 37.75
N ALA A 148 21.04 -37.02 36.71
CA ALA A 148 21.92 -37.68 35.74
C ALA A 148 21.27 -38.09 34.41
N LEU A 149 21.15 -37.11 33.51
CA LEU A 149 21.49 -37.22 32.07
C LEU A 149 21.57 -35.79 31.49
N SER A 150 22.50 -35.00 32.05
CA SER A 150 23.04 -33.81 31.39
C SER A 150 24.41 -34.19 30.86
N ASP A 151 24.44 -34.64 29.60
CA ASP A 151 25.52 -34.41 28.64
C ASP A 151 25.15 -35.10 27.32
N LEU A 152 25.54 -34.47 26.20
CA LEU A 152 25.45 -34.93 24.80
C LEU A 152 24.24 -34.46 23.97
N VAL A 153 23.96 -33.15 23.91
CA VAL A 153 23.71 -32.47 22.63
C VAL A 153 24.22 -31.02 22.73
N SER A 154 25.43 -30.78 22.25
CA SER A 154 25.92 -29.41 22.05
C SER A 154 25.06 -28.72 20.98
N PRO A 155 24.56 -27.49 21.20
CA PRO A 155 24.00 -26.71 20.11
C PRO A 155 25.12 -26.36 19.11
N PRO A 156 24.85 -26.30 17.80
CA PRO A 156 25.87 -25.88 16.84
C PRO A 156 26.25 -24.43 17.13
N SER A 157 27.44 -24.28 17.69
CA SER A 157 28.18 -23.03 17.80
C SER A 157 28.50 -22.51 16.40
N GLY A 158 28.15 -21.24 16.12
CA GLY A 158 28.69 -20.51 14.97
C GLY A 158 27.65 -19.85 14.05
N ALA A 159 26.70 -19.08 14.59
CA ALA A 159 26.18 -17.92 13.86
C ALA A 159 26.80 -16.68 14.53
N GLU A 160 28.05 -16.39 14.20
CA GLU A 160 28.67 -15.12 14.55
C GLU A 160 27.90 -14.01 13.85
N SER A 161 26.92 -13.44 14.53
CA SER A 161 26.39 -12.13 14.17
C SER A 161 27.47 -11.11 14.50
N HIS A 162 28.47 -10.96 13.63
CA HIS A 162 29.38 -9.84 13.74
C HIS A 162 28.53 -8.55 13.71
N PRO A 163 28.52 -7.75 14.79
CA PRO A 163 27.83 -6.48 14.76
C PRO A 163 28.45 -5.67 13.63
N LEU A 164 27.61 -5.15 12.73
CA LEU A 164 28.04 -4.23 11.69
C LEU A 164 28.87 -3.13 12.35
N SER A 165 30.05 -2.85 11.81
CA SER A 165 30.85 -1.71 12.27
C SER A 165 29.96 -0.45 12.28
N ASN A 166 30.08 0.38 13.33
CA ASN A 166 29.27 1.59 13.48
C ASN A 166 29.31 2.46 12.21
N SER A 167 30.45 2.51 11.51
CA SER A 167 30.60 3.25 10.25
C SER A 167 29.77 2.69 9.08
N HIS A 168 29.51 1.39 9.05
CA HIS A 168 28.60 0.78 8.06
C HIS A 168 27.14 1.10 8.36
N SER A 169 26.75 1.09 9.65
CA SER A 169 25.40 1.47 10.05
C SER A 169 25.10 2.94 9.73
N GLU A 170 26.03 3.85 10.00
CA GLU A 170 25.90 5.27 9.66
C GLU A 170 25.81 5.52 8.14
N TRP A 171 26.57 4.76 7.36
CA TRP A 171 26.48 4.83 5.90
C TRP A 171 25.12 4.39 5.37
N LEU A 172 24.57 3.28 5.87
CA LEU A 172 23.23 2.81 5.50
C LEU A 172 22.14 3.82 5.87
N HIS A 173 22.26 4.47 7.04
CA HIS A 173 21.38 5.57 7.41
C HIS A 173 21.51 6.76 6.45
N THR A 174 22.72 7.11 6.02
CA THR A 174 22.95 8.18 5.04
C THR A 174 22.30 7.88 3.71
N LEU A 175 22.45 6.65 3.21
CA LEU A 175 21.80 6.18 1.98
C LEU A 175 20.27 6.23 2.09
N TYR A 176 19.72 5.78 3.20
CA TYR A 176 18.28 5.87 3.46
C TYR A 176 17.79 7.32 3.41
N ARG A 177 18.49 8.25 4.07
CA ARG A 177 18.08 9.67 4.07
C ARG A 177 18.22 10.32 2.69
N GLN A 178 19.32 10.08 1.99
CA GLN A 178 19.61 10.71 0.69
C GLN A 178 18.75 10.18 -0.45
N ASN A 179 18.25 8.95 -0.36
CA ASN A 179 17.49 8.32 -1.44
C ASN A 179 15.99 8.21 -1.09
N PHE A 180 15.65 7.56 0.02
CA PHE A 180 14.25 7.34 0.40
C PHE A 180 13.61 8.58 1.03
N GLU A 181 14.20 9.17 2.08
CA GLU A 181 13.58 10.33 2.74
C GLU A 181 13.52 11.57 1.84
N VAL A 182 14.43 11.72 0.88
CA VAL A 182 14.34 12.78 -0.14
C VAL A 182 13.04 12.69 -0.93
N VAL A 183 12.69 11.51 -1.44
CA VAL A 183 11.47 11.31 -2.23
C VAL A 183 10.24 11.29 -1.32
N PHE A 184 10.26 10.44 -0.29
CA PHE A 184 9.11 10.24 0.60
C PHE A 184 8.81 11.49 1.44
N GLY A 185 9.84 12.16 1.95
CA GLY A 185 9.70 13.42 2.69
C GLY A 185 9.14 14.56 1.85
N SER A 186 9.34 14.53 0.52
CA SER A 186 8.65 15.43 -0.42
C SER A 186 7.14 15.23 -0.41
N TRP A 187 6.69 13.98 -0.34
CA TRP A 187 5.27 13.63 -0.36
C TRP A 187 4.59 14.01 0.97
N MET A 188 5.38 14.06 2.04
CA MET A 188 4.93 14.41 3.39
C MET A 188 5.01 15.91 3.69
N GLY A 189 5.74 16.68 2.86
CA GLY A 189 5.91 18.12 3.04
C GLY A 189 4.70 18.97 2.65
N ARG A 190 4.77 20.26 2.95
CA ARG A 190 3.66 21.23 2.81
C ARG A 190 2.97 21.26 1.44
N TYR A 191 3.71 21.01 0.37
CA TYR A 191 3.19 21.11 -1.00
C TYR A 191 2.46 19.84 -1.46
N CYS A 192 2.65 18.71 -0.76
CA CYS A 192 1.99 17.45 -1.10
C CYS A 192 0.99 16.99 -0.03
N CYS A 193 1.24 17.26 1.25
CA CYS A 193 0.35 16.86 2.34
C CYS A 193 -0.87 17.80 2.40
N PRO A 194 -2.09 17.32 2.08
CA PRO A 194 -3.27 18.19 2.00
C PRO A 194 -3.72 18.74 3.36
N PHE A 195 -3.22 18.18 4.47
CA PHE A 195 -3.55 18.63 5.83
C PHE A 195 -2.70 19.81 6.31
N LEU A 196 -1.58 20.10 5.65
CA LEU A 196 -0.69 21.23 6.00
C LEU A 196 -1.02 22.50 5.20
N PHE A 197 -2.07 22.45 4.39
CA PHE A 197 -2.45 23.52 3.50
C PHE A 197 -2.88 24.78 4.28
N GLY A 198 -2.34 25.94 3.91
CA GLY A 198 -2.69 27.25 4.51
C GLY A 198 -1.94 27.62 5.80
N GLN A 199 -0.91 26.87 6.19
CA GLN A 199 -0.04 27.21 7.33
C GLN A 199 1.31 27.76 6.84
N ASP A 200 1.58 29.04 7.10
CA ASP A 200 2.73 29.73 6.51
C ASP A 200 4.05 29.64 7.31
N ASP A 201 4.01 29.44 8.62
CA ASP A 201 5.22 29.61 9.46
C ASP A 201 5.81 28.33 10.10
N LEU A 202 5.14 27.17 10.04
CA LEU A 202 5.56 25.96 10.79
C LEU A 202 5.72 24.68 9.95
N ALA A 203 5.25 24.66 8.71
CA ALA A 203 5.25 23.45 7.90
C ALA A 203 6.56 23.32 7.11
N GLU A 204 7.41 22.37 7.54
CA GLU A 204 8.66 22.04 6.85
C GLU A 204 8.41 21.64 5.38
N ARG A 205 9.28 22.14 4.51
CA ARG A 205 9.25 21.84 3.08
C ARG A 205 9.49 20.36 2.79
N TYR A 206 10.31 19.72 3.61
CA TYR A 206 10.68 18.31 3.52
C TYR A 206 10.64 17.70 4.92
N ILE A 207 9.99 16.55 5.05
CA ILE A 207 9.83 15.88 6.34
C ILE A 207 10.75 14.66 6.43
N SER A 208 11.60 14.64 7.45
CA SER A 208 12.25 13.40 7.89
C SER A 208 11.22 12.53 8.61
N ILE A 209 10.66 11.53 7.93
CA ILE A 209 9.60 10.68 8.51
C ILE A 209 10.10 9.94 9.76
N SER A 210 11.38 9.56 9.79
CA SER A 210 11.97 8.91 10.96
C SER A 210 12.04 9.86 12.17
N ASP A 211 12.41 11.13 11.96
CA ASP A 211 12.44 12.13 13.03
C ASP A 211 11.04 12.55 13.47
N LEU A 212 10.08 12.63 12.54
CA LEU A 212 8.67 12.86 12.82
C LEU A 212 8.11 11.76 13.75
N CYS A 213 8.35 10.49 13.44
CA CYS A 213 7.91 9.38 14.28
C CYS A 213 8.56 9.41 15.67
N ARG A 214 9.85 9.77 15.76
CA ARG A 214 10.53 9.99 17.06
C ARG A 214 9.92 11.15 17.84
N HIS A 215 9.54 12.22 17.17
CA HIS A 215 8.92 13.39 17.81
C HIS A 215 7.54 13.03 18.37
N LEU A 216 6.70 12.36 17.58
CA LEU A 216 5.37 11.91 18.00
C LEU A 216 5.43 10.93 19.17
N ASP A 217 6.34 9.95 19.12
CA ASP A 217 6.53 8.99 20.22
C ASP A 217 7.00 9.68 21.51
N ARG A 218 7.92 10.65 21.42
CA ARG A 218 8.39 11.45 22.56
C ARG A 218 7.25 12.25 23.19
N TYR A 219 6.47 12.96 22.38
CA TYR A 219 5.32 13.73 22.85
C TYR A 219 4.29 12.85 23.59
N MET A 220 3.98 11.66 23.06
CA MET A 220 3.08 10.71 23.71
C MET A 220 3.65 10.16 25.04
N ALA A 221 4.97 9.98 25.13
CA ALA A 221 5.61 9.56 26.37
C ALA A 221 5.57 10.67 27.44
N ASP A 222 5.84 11.92 27.06
CA ASP A 222 5.89 13.05 27.99
C ASP A 222 4.50 13.39 28.56
N THR A 223 3.47 13.36 27.72
CA THR A 223 2.06 13.51 28.15
C THR A 223 1.58 12.39 29.09
N SER A 224 2.18 11.20 28.99
CA SER A 224 1.88 10.07 29.89
C SER A 224 2.57 10.19 31.26
N LYS A 225 3.73 10.85 31.32
CA LYS A 225 4.53 11.04 32.54
C LYS A 225 3.97 12.13 33.47
N GLY A 226 3.35 13.18 32.91
CA GLY A 226 2.79 14.30 33.69
C GLY A 226 1.61 13.94 34.62
N ASN A 227 1.06 12.72 34.51
CA ASN A 227 -0.17 12.29 35.19
C ASN A 227 0.02 11.20 36.27
N GLN A 228 1.25 10.78 36.58
CA GLN A 228 1.49 9.65 37.49
C GLN A 228 2.22 10.07 38.77
N SER A 229 1.62 9.76 39.93
CA SER A 229 2.24 9.87 41.26
C SER A 229 2.91 8.56 41.70
N SER A 230 4.17 8.69 42.16
CA SER A 230 4.91 7.87 43.13
C SER A 230 4.70 6.34 43.15
N GLY A 231 4.92 5.66 42.02
CA GLY A 231 5.11 4.19 41.94
C GLY A 231 6.21 3.78 40.96
N GLN A 232 7.21 4.65 40.78
CA GLN A 232 7.74 5.02 39.46
C GLN A 232 8.99 4.27 38.95
N GLU A 233 9.85 3.65 39.75
CA GLU A 233 11.18 3.26 39.23
C GLU A 233 11.18 2.02 38.31
N GLN A 234 10.43 0.97 38.64
CA GLN A 234 10.45 -0.28 37.87
C GLN A 234 9.66 -0.19 36.54
N TRP A 235 8.62 0.66 36.50
CA TRP A 235 7.86 0.96 35.29
C TRP A 235 8.66 1.84 34.33
N ILE A 236 9.38 2.85 34.83
CA ILE A 236 10.26 3.70 34.03
C ILE A 236 11.37 2.88 33.38
N GLN A 237 12.04 1.98 34.12
CA GLN A 237 13.09 1.13 33.54
C GLN A 237 12.57 0.16 32.46
N ASN A 238 11.36 -0.37 32.61
CA ASN A 238 10.75 -1.23 31.60
C ASN A 238 10.33 -0.44 30.34
N ASP A 239 9.89 0.81 30.50
CA ASP A 239 9.54 1.70 29.40
C ASP A 239 10.78 2.15 28.62
N GLU A 240 11.88 2.49 29.30
CA GLU A 240 13.16 2.82 28.66
C GLU A 240 13.73 1.64 27.88
N LYS A 241 13.72 0.43 28.45
CA LYS A 241 14.13 -0.80 27.73
C LYS A 241 13.25 -1.04 26.51
N ARG A 242 11.95 -0.77 26.61
CA ARG A 242 11.02 -0.89 25.48
C ARG A 242 11.35 0.13 24.39
N ASP A 243 11.63 1.38 24.75
CA ASP A 243 11.98 2.46 23.83
C ASP A 243 13.25 2.13 23.03
N VAL A 244 14.30 1.70 23.73
CA VAL A 244 15.58 1.29 23.13
C VAL A 244 15.38 0.17 22.10
N LEU A 245 14.54 -0.82 22.41
CA LEU A 245 14.24 -1.92 21.49
C LEU A 245 13.44 -1.45 20.26
N ILE A 246 12.54 -0.47 20.40
CA ILE A 246 11.79 0.11 19.28
C ILE A 246 12.74 0.90 18.37
N GLU A 247 13.60 1.75 18.93
CA GLU A 247 14.61 2.48 18.16
C GLU A 247 15.59 1.52 17.47
N GLN A 248 16.05 0.47 18.15
CA GLN A 248 16.92 -0.54 17.54
C GLN A 248 16.23 -1.26 16.37
N SER A 249 14.94 -1.61 16.52
CA SER A 249 14.17 -2.25 15.45
C SER A 249 14.02 -1.33 14.23
N LEU A 250 13.81 -0.03 14.46
CA LEU A 250 13.77 0.97 13.39
C LEU A 250 15.12 1.09 12.68
N ARG A 251 16.23 1.17 13.43
CA ARG A 251 17.59 1.23 12.85
C ARG A 251 17.91 -0.02 12.03
N ASN A 252 17.63 -1.20 12.57
CA ASN A 252 17.82 -2.47 11.85
C ASN A 252 17.00 -2.53 10.57
N THR A 253 15.77 -2.03 10.60
CA THR A 253 14.89 -2.00 9.42
C THR A 253 15.37 -0.99 8.38
N ILE A 254 15.82 0.19 8.80
CA ILE A 254 16.45 1.18 7.91
C ILE A 254 17.71 0.58 7.25
N ALA A 255 18.55 -0.09 8.03
CA ALA A 255 19.73 -0.77 7.53
C ALA A 255 19.36 -1.85 6.50
N ALA A 256 18.43 -2.74 6.83
CA ALA A 256 17.95 -3.79 5.92
C ALA A 256 17.34 -3.21 4.63
N PHE A 257 16.55 -2.13 4.75
CA PHE A 257 16.00 -1.44 3.60
C PHE A 257 17.11 -0.88 2.71
N ALA A 258 18.06 -0.13 3.28
CA ALA A 258 19.14 0.53 2.54
C ALA A 258 20.23 -0.43 2.03
N ALA A 259 20.32 -1.65 2.58
CA ALA A 259 21.34 -2.64 2.23
C ALA A 259 21.38 -2.97 0.73
N ARG A 260 20.25 -2.77 0.02
CA ARG A 260 20.14 -2.92 -1.44
C ARG A 260 21.14 -2.07 -2.25
N TRP A 261 21.65 -0.98 -1.67
CA TRP A 261 22.60 -0.07 -2.31
C TRP A 261 24.06 -0.32 -1.89
N LEU A 262 24.31 -1.27 -0.98
CA LEU A 262 25.67 -1.65 -0.60
C LEU A 262 26.52 -2.12 -1.79
N PRO A 263 26.02 -2.96 -2.73
CA PRO A 263 26.84 -3.43 -3.85
C PRO A 263 27.34 -2.30 -4.74
N ILE A 264 26.66 -1.16 -4.75
CA ILE A 264 27.00 0.01 -5.59
C ILE A 264 27.95 0.97 -4.85
N THR A 265 28.01 0.88 -3.52
CA THR A 265 28.69 1.87 -2.65
C THR A 265 29.77 1.26 -1.76
N SER A 266 30.08 -0.02 -1.97
CA SER A 266 31.20 -0.72 -1.32
C SER A 266 32.40 -0.67 -2.25
N SER A 267 33.59 -0.36 -1.71
CA SER A 267 34.84 -0.49 -2.45
C SER A 267 35.08 -1.98 -2.71
N ASP A 268 35.44 -2.34 -3.94
CA ASP A 268 35.64 -3.71 -4.46
C ASP A 268 36.70 -4.57 -3.72
N ASP A 269 37.31 -4.04 -2.65
CA ASP A 269 38.41 -4.68 -1.91
C ASP A 269 37.98 -5.77 -0.92
N LEU A 270 36.66 -6.00 -0.74
CA LEU A 270 36.12 -7.07 0.11
C LEU A 270 35.05 -7.83 -0.70
N GLY A 271 35.46 -8.96 -1.30
CA GLY A 271 34.72 -9.69 -2.34
C GLY A 271 33.20 -9.81 -2.14
N GLY A 272 32.45 -9.55 -3.20
CA GLY A 272 30.97 -9.39 -3.21
C GLY A 272 30.11 -10.55 -2.66
N ILE A 273 30.70 -11.69 -2.29
CA ILE A 273 30.03 -12.76 -1.53
C ILE A 273 29.69 -12.28 -0.10
N ASP A 274 30.54 -11.46 0.50
CA ASP A 274 30.31 -10.89 1.84
C ASP A 274 29.11 -9.93 1.82
N THR A 275 28.98 -9.09 0.78
CA THR A 275 27.87 -8.12 0.69
C THR A 275 26.49 -8.78 0.60
N LEU A 276 26.32 -9.84 -0.21
CA LEU A 276 25.03 -10.53 -0.29
C LEU A 276 24.66 -11.21 1.04
N HIS A 277 25.64 -11.84 1.69
CA HIS A 277 25.43 -12.44 3.01
C HIS A 277 25.02 -11.38 4.04
N GLN A 278 25.68 -10.22 4.05
CA GLN A 278 25.31 -9.09 4.91
C GLN A 278 23.87 -8.62 4.65
N ILE A 279 23.47 -8.45 3.39
CA ILE A 279 22.10 -8.07 3.01
C ILE A 279 21.08 -9.07 3.55
N GLN A 280 21.32 -10.38 3.34
CA GLN A 280 20.46 -11.44 3.85
C GLN A 280 20.37 -11.42 5.38
N THR A 281 21.50 -11.24 6.07
CA THR A 281 21.57 -11.19 7.53
C THR A 281 20.81 -10.00 8.10
N MET A 282 20.96 -8.81 7.51
CA MET A 282 20.19 -7.62 7.90
C MET A 282 18.68 -7.82 7.66
N TRP A 283 18.30 -8.39 6.52
CA TRP A 283 16.90 -8.69 6.22
C TRP A 283 16.28 -9.66 7.23
N ARG A 284 16.98 -10.77 7.54
CA ARG A 284 16.54 -11.75 8.55
C ARG A 284 16.41 -11.10 9.92
N GLN A 285 17.36 -10.25 10.30
CA GLN A 285 17.32 -9.53 11.58
C GLN A 285 16.10 -8.60 11.65
N ALA A 286 15.89 -7.75 10.64
CA ALA A 286 14.73 -6.86 10.60
C ALA A 286 13.41 -7.64 10.61
N ARG A 287 13.33 -8.76 9.88
CA ARG A 287 12.15 -9.63 9.87
C ARG A 287 11.82 -10.22 11.24
N ARG A 288 12.84 -10.67 11.99
CA ARG A 288 12.66 -11.13 13.38
C ARG A 288 12.16 -10.00 14.29
N ASP A 289 12.64 -8.78 14.07
CA ASP A 289 12.22 -7.62 14.84
C ASP A 289 10.73 -7.29 14.60
N MET A 290 10.19 -7.52 13.39
CA MET A 290 8.77 -7.28 13.06
C MET A 290 7.80 -8.02 13.98
N LEU A 291 8.09 -9.29 14.31
CA LEU A 291 7.28 -10.07 15.27
C LEU A 291 7.20 -9.42 16.65
N ARG A 292 8.24 -8.68 17.04
CA ARG A 292 8.29 -8.00 18.34
C ARG A 292 7.55 -6.67 18.28
N ILE A 293 7.74 -5.88 17.22
CA ILE A 293 7.17 -4.53 17.11
C ILE A 293 5.72 -4.49 16.65
N ILE A 294 5.20 -5.55 16.01
CA ILE A 294 3.80 -5.63 15.58
C ILE A 294 2.82 -5.42 16.74
N ASN A 295 3.21 -5.86 17.94
CA ASN A 295 2.44 -5.75 19.18
C ASN A 295 2.82 -4.53 20.03
N ARG A 296 3.75 -3.68 19.56
CA ARG A 296 4.22 -2.49 20.27
C ARG A 296 3.70 -1.26 19.56
N LEU A 297 2.62 -0.70 20.08
CA LEU A 297 2.01 0.50 19.50
C LEU A 297 2.95 1.71 19.66
N SER A 298 3.46 2.22 18.54
CA SER A 298 4.22 3.48 18.45
C SER A 298 4.37 3.90 16.98
N TYR A 299 4.61 5.19 16.71
CA TYR A 299 4.86 5.68 15.36
C TYR A 299 6.17 5.12 14.76
N ARG A 300 7.22 4.92 15.58
CA ARG A 300 8.45 4.23 15.11
C ARG A 300 8.19 2.77 14.74
N SER A 301 7.32 2.08 15.47
CA SER A 301 6.94 0.69 15.17
C SER A 301 6.13 0.62 13.86
N MET A 302 5.17 1.53 13.68
CA MET A 302 4.45 1.73 12.42
C MET A 302 5.41 1.94 11.24
N LEU A 303 6.35 2.89 11.35
CA LEU A 303 7.31 3.18 10.29
C LEU A 303 8.19 1.98 9.96
N SER A 304 8.65 1.26 10.98
CA SER A 304 9.45 0.04 10.80
C SER A 304 8.67 -1.03 10.04
N LEU A 305 7.39 -1.26 10.38
CA LEU A 305 6.54 -2.21 9.66
C LEU A 305 6.36 -1.81 8.18
N PHE A 306 6.05 -0.54 7.90
CA PHE A 306 5.93 -0.06 6.51
C PHE A 306 7.25 -0.19 5.74
N LEU A 307 8.38 0.19 6.35
CA LEU A 307 9.68 0.16 5.69
C LEU A 307 10.15 -1.27 5.42
N PHE A 308 9.90 -2.20 6.35
CA PHE A 308 10.16 -3.62 6.11
C PHE A 308 9.31 -4.16 4.97
N ALA A 309 8.04 -3.76 4.86
CA ALA A 309 7.18 -4.17 3.75
C ALA A 309 7.68 -3.69 2.37
N LEU A 310 8.40 -2.57 2.32
CA LEU A 310 9.06 -2.08 1.11
C LEU A 310 10.46 -2.67 0.89
N THR A 311 10.98 -3.46 1.83
CA THR A 311 12.34 -4.01 1.74
C THR A 311 12.33 -5.21 0.80
N PRO A 312 13.11 -5.18 -0.31
CA PRO A 312 13.19 -6.30 -1.24
C PRO A 312 13.65 -7.57 -0.54
N ILE A 313 13.01 -8.69 -0.90
CA ILE A 313 13.46 -10.00 -0.45
C ILE A 313 14.81 -10.30 -1.15
N PRO A 314 15.87 -10.57 -0.39
CA PRO A 314 17.17 -10.85 -0.97
C PRO A 314 17.17 -12.15 -1.79
N MET A 315 18.03 -12.21 -2.81
CA MET A 315 18.36 -13.44 -3.50
C MET A 315 18.93 -14.47 -2.53
N GLY A 316 18.58 -15.74 -2.74
CA GLY A 316 19.02 -16.85 -1.91
C GLY A 316 18.14 -17.15 -0.69
N ILE A 317 17.07 -16.38 -0.47
CA ILE A 317 16.00 -16.76 0.47
C ILE A 317 15.06 -17.76 -0.22
N SER A 318 14.83 -18.92 0.40
CA SER A 318 13.93 -19.96 -0.12
C SER A 318 12.46 -19.57 0.06
N GLU A 319 11.57 -20.17 -0.74
CA GLU A 319 10.12 -19.95 -0.60
C GLU A 319 9.61 -20.43 0.77
N ASP A 320 10.14 -21.53 1.30
CA ASP A 320 9.81 -22.02 2.64
C ASP A 320 10.22 -21.00 3.72
N GLU A 321 11.44 -20.43 3.63
CA GLU A 321 11.87 -19.38 4.56
C GLU A 321 10.95 -18.15 4.46
N GLU A 322 10.51 -17.76 3.26
CA GLU A 322 9.53 -16.68 3.07
C GLU A 322 8.17 -16.99 3.69
N MET A 323 7.74 -18.25 3.69
CA MET A 323 6.48 -18.69 4.29
C MET A 323 6.53 -18.77 5.83
N ASP A 324 7.69 -19.08 6.41
CA ASP A 324 7.87 -19.35 7.85
C ASP A 324 7.92 -18.10 8.76
N GLY A 325 7.54 -16.93 8.25
CA GLY A 325 7.62 -15.68 9.03
C GLY A 325 6.65 -14.60 8.57
N VAL A 326 6.83 -13.38 9.09
CA VAL A 326 5.94 -12.26 8.77
C VAL A 326 6.18 -11.80 7.33
N SER A 327 5.12 -11.72 6.54
CA SER A 327 5.15 -11.16 5.19
C SER A 327 5.01 -9.63 5.21
N GLY A 328 5.52 -8.97 4.17
CA GLY A 328 5.36 -7.51 4.03
C GLY A 328 3.90 -7.05 4.05
N GLN A 329 2.97 -7.87 3.53
CA GLN A 329 1.52 -7.61 3.59
C GLN A 329 0.99 -7.52 5.01
N VAL A 330 1.38 -8.47 5.86
CA VAL A 330 0.99 -8.47 7.27
C VAL A 330 1.57 -7.24 7.97
N CYS A 331 2.81 -6.86 7.64
CA CYS A 331 3.40 -5.63 8.18
C CYS A 331 2.60 -4.37 7.78
N ILE A 332 2.18 -4.23 6.52
CA ILE A 332 1.34 -3.10 6.08
C ILE A 332 0.03 -3.06 6.88
N HIS A 333 -0.70 -4.17 6.96
CA HIS A 333 -1.97 -4.22 7.69
C HIS A 333 -1.80 -3.86 9.17
N ALA A 334 -0.78 -4.41 9.81
CA ALA A 334 -0.51 -4.11 11.21
C ALA A 334 -0.12 -2.64 11.42
N ALA A 335 0.69 -2.07 10.53
CA ALA A 335 1.06 -0.64 10.58
C ALA A 335 -0.18 0.26 10.44
N LEU A 336 -1.07 -0.04 9.50
CA LEU A 336 -2.32 0.71 9.28
C LEU A 336 -3.24 0.62 10.52
N GLN A 337 -3.36 -0.56 11.12
CA GLN A 337 -4.10 -0.75 12.37
C GLN A 337 -3.46 0.02 13.55
N GLN A 338 -2.13 0.06 13.62
CA GLN A 338 -1.42 0.86 14.63
C GLN A 338 -1.73 2.35 14.46
N VAL A 339 -1.74 2.89 13.23
CA VAL A 339 -2.12 4.29 12.97
C VAL A 339 -3.54 4.59 13.42
N GLN A 340 -4.49 3.71 13.09
CA GLN A 340 -5.88 3.88 13.54
C GLN A 340 -5.95 3.90 15.07
N SER A 341 -5.23 3.01 15.74
CA SER A 341 -5.24 2.91 17.20
C SER A 341 -4.60 4.13 17.86
N LEU A 342 -3.45 4.58 17.34
CA LEU A 342 -2.74 5.79 17.79
C LEU A 342 -3.62 7.04 17.66
N ARG A 343 -4.28 7.21 16.51
CA ARG A 343 -5.13 8.39 16.23
C ARG A 343 -6.49 8.34 16.91
N ALA A 344 -7.11 7.17 17.02
CA ALA A 344 -8.45 7.05 17.58
C ALA A 344 -8.48 7.32 19.09
N ARG A 345 -7.33 7.21 19.78
CA ARG A 345 -7.15 7.51 21.21
C ARG A 345 -8.32 6.96 22.05
N GLN A 346 -8.73 5.72 21.73
CA GLN A 346 -10.06 5.24 22.08
C GLN A 346 -10.26 5.15 23.60
N ARG A 347 -11.40 5.69 24.05
CA ARG A 347 -11.85 5.64 25.44
C ARG A 347 -12.89 4.55 25.71
N ASN A 348 -13.19 3.73 24.72
CA ASN A 348 -14.25 2.73 24.82
C ASN A 348 -13.66 1.38 25.23
N LEU A 349 -14.47 0.54 25.88
CA LEU A 349 -14.13 -0.85 26.16
C LEU A 349 -13.77 -1.54 24.84
N GLN A 350 -12.55 -2.07 24.74
CA GLN A 350 -12.13 -2.86 23.59
C GLN A 350 -12.12 -4.33 23.96
N PHE A 351 -12.50 -5.19 23.04
CA PHE A 351 -12.37 -6.62 23.23
C PHE A 351 -11.81 -7.26 21.97
N SER A 352 -10.91 -8.20 22.17
CA SER A 352 -10.45 -9.17 21.19
C SER A 352 -10.98 -10.54 21.63
N GLY A 353 -11.02 -11.51 20.71
CA GLY A 353 -11.57 -12.84 20.97
C GLY A 353 -11.05 -13.52 22.25
N SER A 354 -9.87 -13.16 22.73
CA SER A 354 -9.26 -13.70 23.96
C SER A 354 -9.01 -12.68 25.08
N LYS A 355 -9.32 -11.38 24.91
CA LYS A 355 -8.98 -10.32 25.89
C LYS A 355 -9.99 -9.19 25.88
N VAL A 356 -10.42 -8.74 27.06
CA VAL A 356 -11.16 -7.48 27.23
C VAL A 356 -10.20 -6.46 27.83
N PHE A 357 -10.04 -5.34 27.14
CA PHE A 357 -9.28 -4.19 27.60
C PHE A 357 -10.28 -3.20 28.21
N PRO A 358 -10.22 -2.96 29.54
CA PRO A 358 -11.04 -1.93 30.16
C PRO A 358 -10.78 -0.58 29.48
N SER A 359 -11.80 0.27 29.43
CA SER A 359 -11.62 1.67 29.03
C SER A 359 -10.48 2.24 29.87
N SER A 360 -9.33 2.44 29.23
CA SER A 360 -8.20 3.08 29.90
C SER A 360 -8.56 4.55 29.97
N GLY A 361 -8.62 5.09 31.19
CA GLY A 361 -8.75 6.52 31.40
C GLY A 361 -7.50 7.24 30.90
N SER A 362 -7.41 7.44 29.58
CA SER A 362 -6.32 8.20 28.96
C SER A 362 -6.78 9.62 28.67
N THR A 363 -5.88 10.52 29.03
CA THR A 363 -5.99 11.97 29.11
C THR A 363 -6.62 12.61 27.89
N ALA A 364 -7.54 13.54 28.11
CA ALA A 364 -7.90 14.50 27.07
C ALA A 364 -6.65 15.28 26.66
N ILE A 365 -6.38 15.40 25.35
CA ILE A 365 -5.74 16.64 24.89
C ILE A 365 -6.75 17.72 25.25
N CYS A 366 -6.42 18.51 26.26
CA CYS A 366 -7.22 19.68 26.61
C CYS A 366 -7.25 20.55 25.36
N ALA A 367 -8.41 20.69 24.72
CA ALA A 367 -8.62 21.63 23.62
C ALA A 367 -8.68 23.08 24.17
N THR A 368 -7.84 23.40 25.15
CA THR A 368 -7.62 24.77 25.60
C THR A 368 -6.76 25.48 24.55
N PRO A 369 -7.16 26.66 24.05
CA PRO A 369 -6.50 27.36 22.95
C PRO A 369 -5.05 27.84 23.18
N GLU A 370 -4.40 27.52 24.30
CA GLU A 370 -3.18 28.21 24.78
C GLU A 370 -1.86 27.45 24.61
N ALA A 371 -1.80 26.29 23.94
CA ALA A 371 -0.54 25.57 23.74
C ALA A 371 -0.15 25.49 22.26
N ALA A 372 0.82 26.31 21.84
CA ALA A 372 1.51 26.18 20.54
C ALA A 372 2.12 24.78 20.30
N ASP A 373 2.32 24.00 21.37
CA ASP A 373 2.81 22.62 21.33
C ASP A 373 1.73 21.63 20.83
N THR A 374 0.44 21.91 21.05
CA THR A 374 -0.68 21.06 20.62
C THR A 374 -0.91 21.14 19.10
N SER A 375 -0.72 22.31 18.49
CA SER A 375 -0.86 22.47 17.03
C SER A 375 0.27 21.77 16.28
N GLY A 376 1.51 21.86 16.78
CA GLY A 376 2.67 21.14 16.26
C GLY A 376 2.45 19.63 16.25
N PHE A 377 1.95 19.06 17.36
CA PHE A 377 1.62 17.64 17.44
C PHE A 377 0.53 17.22 16.46
N ILE A 378 -0.57 17.98 16.36
CA ILE A 378 -1.69 17.66 15.43
C ILE A 378 -1.20 17.65 13.98
N ASN A 379 -0.40 18.64 13.60
CA ASN A 379 0.21 18.69 12.27
C ASN A 379 1.11 17.48 12.02
N ALA A 380 1.97 17.15 12.97
CA ALA A 380 2.85 15.98 12.87
C ALA A 380 2.05 14.67 12.75
N GLU A 381 0.97 14.52 13.52
CA GLU A 381 0.09 13.35 13.47
C GLU A 381 -0.70 13.26 12.15
N ASN A 382 -1.06 14.40 11.56
CA ASN A 382 -1.68 14.47 10.24
C ASN A 382 -0.70 14.10 9.12
N ILE A 383 0.58 14.47 9.24
CA ILE A 383 1.61 14.01 8.31
C ILE A 383 1.79 12.49 8.41
N ALA A 384 1.87 11.93 9.63
CA ALA A 384 1.97 10.49 9.83
C ALA A 384 0.74 9.74 9.25
N TYR A 385 -0.45 10.33 9.34
CA TYR A 385 -1.65 9.79 8.71
C TYR A 385 -1.63 9.88 7.19
N TRP A 386 -1.15 10.98 6.62
CA TRP A 386 -0.97 11.09 5.17
C TRP A 386 0.04 10.06 4.63
N ALA A 387 1.11 9.79 5.38
CA ALA A 387 2.02 8.67 5.09
C ALA A 387 1.26 7.35 5.06
N ALA A 388 0.45 7.07 6.08
CA ALA A 388 -0.34 5.84 6.16
C ALA A 388 -1.37 5.72 5.02
N ILE A 389 -2.05 6.80 4.64
CA ILE A 389 -2.96 6.84 3.46
C ILE A 389 -2.20 6.57 2.16
N THR A 390 -0.96 7.06 2.05
CA THR A 390 -0.09 6.78 0.90
C THR A 390 0.21 5.29 0.78
N PHE A 391 0.57 4.64 1.90
CA PHE A 391 0.79 3.19 1.95
C PHE A 391 -0.49 2.39 1.69
N ASP A 392 -1.63 2.76 2.29
CA ASP A 392 -2.92 2.08 2.13
C ASP A 392 -3.38 2.12 0.65
N THR A 393 -3.27 3.28 0.02
CA THR A 393 -3.64 3.49 -1.38
C THR A 393 -2.72 2.75 -2.32
N SER A 394 -1.40 2.82 -2.08
CA SER A 394 -0.40 2.05 -2.83
C SER A 394 -0.66 0.56 -2.73
N ALA A 395 -0.94 0.05 -1.54
CA ALA A 395 -1.21 -1.37 -1.34
C ALA A 395 -2.50 -1.81 -2.05
N SER A 396 -3.58 -1.01 -1.93
CA SER A 396 -4.86 -1.27 -2.59
C SER A 396 -4.71 -1.36 -4.12
N LEU A 397 -3.94 -0.45 -4.71
CA LEU A 397 -3.67 -0.46 -6.15
C LEU A 397 -2.79 -1.67 -6.55
N THR A 398 -1.64 -1.85 -5.91
CA THR A 398 -0.60 -2.80 -6.33
C THR A 398 -0.92 -4.26 -6.00
N LEU A 399 -1.63 -4.50 -4.91
CA LEU A 399 -1.92 -5.86 -4.41
C LEU A 399 -3.37 -6.25 -4.61
N ASN A 400 -4.17 -5.35 -5.18
CA ASN A 400 -5.59 -5.55 -5.45
C ASN A 400 -6.38 -5.92 -4.17
N CYS A 401 -5.99 -5.35 -3.03
CA CYS A 401 -6.70 -5.48 -1.76
C CYS A 401 -7.70 -4.32 -1.56
N ARG A 402 -8.52 -4.40 -0.52
CA ARG A 402 -9.36 -3.24 -0.11
C ARG A 402 -8.53 -2.31 0.77
N PRO A 403 -8.74 -0.99 0.69
CA PRO A 403 -8.14 -0.05 1.61
C PRO A 403 -8.65 -0.27 3.04
N LEU A 404 -7.79 -0.05 4.03
CA LEU A 404 -8.11 -0.16 5.46
C LEU A 404 -8.39 1.18 6.12
N LEU A 405 -7.76 2.27 5.66
CA LEU A 405 -7.92 3.61 6.23
C LEU A 405 -8.95 4.46 5.48
N SER A 406 -9.02 4.27 4.16
CA SER A 406 -9.94 5.01 3.30
C SER A 406 -11.05 4.09 2.78
N SER A 407 -12.24 4.63 2.56
CA SER A 407 -13.38 3.98 1.95
C SER A 407 -13.05 3.59 0.51
N GLY A 408 -13.49 2.41 0.08
CA GLY A 408 -13.26 1.88 -1.27
C GLY A 408 -14.08 2.57 -2.36
N LEU A 409 -14.67 1.78 -3.25
CA LEU A 409 -15.49 2.27 -4.37
C LEU A 409 -16.61 3.20 -3.89
N PHE A 410 -17.27 2.84 -2.78
CA PHE A 410 -18.33 3.63 -2.18
C PHE A 410 -17.81 4.42 -0.98
N GLY A 411 -18.03 5.73 -0.99
CA GLY A 411 -17.76 6.61 0.15
C GLY A 411 -16.49 7.44 0.04
N PHE A 412 -15.54 7.12 -0.83
CA PHE A 412 -14.30 7.92 -0.95
C PHE A 412 -14.59 9.40 -1.27
N GLU A 413 -15.65 9.69 -2.04
CA GLU A 413 -16.03 11.06 -2.41
C GLU A 413 -16.47 11.91 -1.21
N SER A 414 -17.00 11.28 -0.16
CA SER A 414 -17.45 12.00 1.04
C SER A 414 -16.32 12.24 2.04
N GLU A 415 -15.19 11.54 1.90
CA GLU A 415 -14.06 11.64 2.82
C GLU A 415 -13.34 12.98 2.74
N PHE A 416 -13.02 13.50 3.91
CA PHE A 416 -12.34 14.79 4.05
C PHE A 416 -10.97 14.81 3.37
N THR A 417 -10.19 13.72 3.47
CA THR A 417 -8.86 13.61 2.85
C THR A 417 -8.90 13.89 1.35
N TRP A 418 -9.78 13.21 0.61
CA TRP A 418 -9.85 13.35 -0.85
C TRP A 418 -10.50 14.67 -1.29
N LYS A 419 -11.42 15.22 -0.48
CA LYS A 419 -11.93 16.58 -0.68
C LYS A 419 -10.80 17.61 -0.55
N LEU A 420 -9.94 17.48 0.46
CA LEU A 420 -8.80 18.39 0.61
C LEU A 420 -7.81 18.30 -0.56
N VAL A 421 -7.53 17.10 -1.09
CA VAL A 421 -6.68 16.95 -2.29
C VAL A 421 -7.25 17.75 -3.48
N ARG A 422 -8.57 17.68 -3.68
CA ARG A 422 -9.25 18.48 -4.73
C ARG A 422 -9.20 19.98 -4.44
N THR A 423 -9.34 20.40 -3.19
CA THR A 423 -9.16 21.80 -2.80
C THR A 423 -7.74 22.30 -3.08
N CYS A 424 -6.71 21.49 -2.78
CA CYS A 424 -5.31 21.83 -3.05
C CYS A 424 -5.06 22.04 -4.55
N LEU A 425 -5.71 21.26 -5.43
CA LEU A 425 -5.65 21.47 -6.88
C LEU A 425 -6.18 22.86 -7.28
N ASN A 426 -7.33 23.26 -6.73
CA ASN A 426 -7.93 24.55 -7.04
C ASN A 426 -7.02 25.70 -6.62
N VAL A 427 -6.41 25.61 -5.45
CA VAL A 427 -5.47 26.64 -5.00
C VAL A 427 -4.21 26.64 -5.85
N PHE A 428 -3.63 25.49 -6.16
CA PHE A 428 -2.49 25.41 -7.08
C PHE A 428 -2.82 26.06 -8.42
N ASN A 429 -4.01 25.83 -8.98
CA ASN A 429 -4.46 26.49 -10.20
C ASN A 429 -4.49 28.01 -10.06
N GLU A 430 -5.05 28.55 -8.97
CA GLU A 430 -5.06 30.00 -8.72
C GLU A 430 -3.65 30.58 -8.57
N SER A 431 -2.80 29.96 -7.75
CA SER A 431 -1.42 30.40 -7.50
C SER A 431 -0.56 30.35 -8.77
N SER A 432 -0.76 29.34 -9.62
CA SER A 432 0.03 29.11 -10.83
C SER A 432 -0.42 29.94 -12.04
N LYS A 433 -1.55 30.66 -11.98
CA LYS A 433 -1.97 31.60 -13.04
C LYS A 433 -0.90 32.64 -13.35
N SER A 434 -0.26 33.18 -12.31
CA SER A 434 0.81 34.16 -12.44
C SER A 434 2.04 33.59 -13.17
N TRP A 435 2.29 32.29 -13.05
CA TRP A 435 3.42 31.61 -13.67
C TRP A 435 3.18 31.34 -15.16
N ARG A 436 1.92 31.19 -15.58
CA ARG A 436 1.55 31.00 -16.99
C ARG A 436 1.63 32.29 -17.80
N LEU A 437 1.49 33.45 -17.15
CA LEU A 437 1.41 34.77 -17.80
C LEU A 437 2.75 35.52 -17.86
N GLY A 438 3.75 35.10 -17.08
CA GLY A 438 5.08 35.70 -17.07
C GLY A 438 6.18 34.73 -17.52
N SER A 439 7.36 35.26 -17.86
CA SER A 439 8.59 34.49 -18.11
C SER A 439 9.21 33.95 -16.81
N ALA A 440 8.38 33.44 -15.90
CA ALA A 440 8.80 33.11 -14.55
C ALA A 440 9.82 31.96 -14.61
N GLU A 441 11.04 32.19 -14.12
CA GLU A 441 12.12 31.22 -14.21
C GLU A 441 11.78 29.91 -13.47
N MET A 442 12.10 28.77 -14.09
CA MET A 442 11.95 27.46 -13.46
C MET A 442 13.17 27.17 -12.58
N THR A 443 13.09 27.57 -11.31
CA THR A 443 14.12 27.26 -10.30
C THR A 443 13.91 25.88 -9.68
N ASP A 444 14.93 25.40 -8.96
CA ASP A 444 14.84 24.15 -8.21
C ASP A 444 13.72 24.18 -7.17
N GLU A 445 13.51 25.35 -6.54
CA GLU A 445 12.45 25.53 -5.57
C GLU A 445 11.07 25.40 -6.22
N ARG A 446 10.86 26.08 -7.34
CA ARG A 446 9.58 26.03 -8.07
C ARG A 446 9.31 24.63 -8.61
N ALA A 447 10.33 23.97 -9.18
CA ALA A 447 10.21 22.61 -9.68
C ALA A 447 9.77 21.64 -8.56
N ASN A 448 10.40 21.72 -7.38
CA ASN A 448 10.02 20.88 -6.24
C ASN A 448 8.60 21.14 -5.73
N GLU A 449 8.12 22.39 -5.75
CA GLU A 449 6.73 22.73 -5.42
C GLU A 449 5.75 22.09 -6.41
N ILE A 450 5.99 22.24 -7.72
CA ILE A 450 5.19 21.63 -8.79
C ILE A 450 5.17 20.09 -8.66
N ILE A 451 6.35 19.47 -8.49
CA ILE A 451 6.48 18.02 -8.36
C ILE A 451 5.74 17.50 -7.13
N ALA A 452 5.83 18.20 -5.99
CA ALA A 452 5.13 17.80 -4.77
C ALA A 452 3.60 17.94 -4.90
N ALA A 453 3.10 19.04 -5.47
CA ALA A 453 1.67 19.22 -5.73
C ALA A 453 1.13 18.16 -6.69
N ALA A 454 1.86 17.87 -7.77
CA ALA A 454 1.53 16.81 -8.72
C ALA A 454 1.57 15.43 -8.06
N ALA A 455 2.49 15.17 -7.11
CA ALA A 455 2.55 13.92 -6.36
C ALA A 455 1.32 13.70 -5.46
N CYS A 456 0.74 14.76 -4.90
CA CYS A 456 -0.52 14.71 -4.16
C CYS A 456 -1.67 14.25 -5.08
N TRP A 457 -1.79 14.87 -6.26
CA TRP A 457 -2.79 14.51 -7.25
C TRP A 457 -2.60 13.09 -7.79
N LYS A 458 -1.36 12.68 -8.06
CA LYS A 458 -1.02 11.30 -8.45
C LYS A 458 -1.53 10.29 -7.43
N LEU A 459 -1.50 10.59 -6.12
CA LEU A 459 -2.05 9.68 -5.13
C LEU A 459 -3.58 9.56 -5.22
N LEU A 460 -4.30 10.63 -5.57
CA LEU A 460 -5.72 10.56 -5.90
C LEU A 460 -5.96 9.72 -7.15
N THR A 461 -5.15 9.86 -8.21
CA THR A 461 -5.26 9.00 -9.40
C THR A 461 -5.06 7.53 -9.03
N TRP A 462 -4.09 7.21 -8.16
CA TRP A 462 -3.88 5.86 -7.64
C TRP A 462 -5.09 5.34 -6.87
N LYS A 463 -5.71 6.21 -6.04
CA LYS A 463 -6.94 5.88 -5.32
C LYS A 463 -8.09 5.53 -6.26
N LEU A 464 -8.28 6.33 -7.31
CA LEU A 464 -9.34 6.12 -8.30
C LEU A 464 -9.09 4.85 -9.12
N ALA A 465 -7.83 4.59 -9.50
CA ALA A 465 -7.42 3.34 -10.14
C ALA A 465 -7.70 2.12 -9.23
N ALA A 466 -7.39 2.20 -7.94
CA ALA A 466 -7.69 1.14 -6.98
C ALA A 466 -9.20 0.90 -6.84
N ASN A 467 -10.01 1.96 -6.80
CA ASN A 467 -11.46 1.86 -6.75
C ASN A 467 -12.05 1.23 -8.03
N PHE A 468 -11.49 1.54 -9.20
CA PHE A 468 -11.85 0.87 -10.45
C PHE A 468 -11.50 -0.63 -10.43
N LYS A 469 -10.31 -0.99 -9.94
CA LYS A 469 -9.93 -2.41 -9.75
C LYS A 469 -10.88 -3.12 -8.79
N GLU A 470 -11.28 -2.46 -7.70
CA GLU A 470 -12.30 -2.95 -6.78
C GLU A 470 -13.64 -3.19 -7.47
N ALA A 471 -14.12 -2.24 -8.28
CA ALA A 471 -15.37 -2.37 -9.04
C ALA A 471 -15.37 -3.64 -9.91
N LEU A 472 -14.28 -3.90 -10.63
CA LEU A 472 -14.11 -5.07 -11.49
C LEU A 472 -13.92 -6.38 -10.73
N ARG A 473 -13.14 -6.34 -9.63
CA ARG A 473 -12.83 -7.51 -8.78
C ARG A 473 -14.10 -8.02 -8.11
N ASP A 474 -14.87 -7.11 -7.53
CA ASP A 474 -16.04 -7.43 -6.71
C ASP A 474 -17.32 -7.63 -7.56
N GLY A 475 -17.22 -7.40 -8.88
CA GLY A 475 -18.30 -7.66 -9.84
C GLY A 475 -19.49 -6.73 -9.68
N HIS A 476 -19.20 -5.45 -9.46
CA HIS A 476 -20.22 -4.41 -9.42
C HIS A 476 -20.90 -4.27 -10.79
N ASP A 477 -22.09 -3.65 -10.79
CA ASP A 477 -22.84 -3.46 -12.02
C ASP A 477 -22.12 -2.55 -13.02
N GLU A 478 -22.58 -2.57 -14.28
CA GLU A 478 -21.95 -1.83 -15.36
C GLU A 478 -21.95 -0.31 -15.12
N HIS A 479 -22.95 0.21 -14.41
CA HIS A 479 -23.03 1.63 -14.09
C HIS A 479 -21.88 2.02 -13.15
N GLU A 480 -21.66 1.27 -12.08
CA GLU A 480 -20.58 1.53 -11.12
C GLU A 480 -19.20 1.32 -11.74
N VAL A 481 -19.03 0.33 -12.62
CA VAL A 481 -17.77 0.11 -13.35
C VAL A 481 -17.46 1.29 -14.28
N ARG A 482 -18.44 1.74 -15.08
CA ARG A 482 -18.28 2.89 -15.99
C ARG A 482 -18.05 4.19 -15.24
N LYS A 483 -18.72 4.36 -14.09
CA LYS A 483 -18.52 5.51 -13.20
C LYS A 483 -17.11 5.52 -12.61
N ALA A 484 -16.61 4.38 -12.13
CA ALA A 484 -15.25 4.28 -11.62
C ALA A 484 -14.20 4.58 -12.71
N LEU A 485 -14.42 4.08 -13.92
CA LEU A 485 -13.55 4.36 -15.08
C LEU A 485 -13.56 5.84 -15.45
N SER A 486 -14.73 6.49 -15.44
CA SER A 486 -14.84 7.92 -15.76
C SER A 486 -14.09 8.77 -14.74
N TYR A 487 -14.08 8.39 -13.46
CA TYR A 487 -13.23 9.06 -12.47
C TYR A 487 -11.74 8.94 -12.79
N VAL A 488 -11.27 7.76 -13.21
CA VAL A 488 -9.88 7.57 -13.64
C VAL A 488 -9.57 8.46 -14.85
N SER A 489 -10.37 8.39 -15.91
CA SER A 489 -10.18 9.18 -17.14
C SER A 489 -10.19 10.69 -16.85
N ASN A 490 -11.12 11.17 -16.02
CA ASN A 490 -11.19 12.58 -15.64
C ASN A 490 -9.98 13.01 -14.81
N SER A 491 -9.52 12.18 -13.87
CA SER A 491 -8.34 12.49 -13.06
C SER A 491 -7.06 12.59 -13.89
N VAL A 492 -6.93 11.75 -14.93
CA VAL A 492 -5.82 11.83 -15.89
C VAL A 492 -5.88 13.14 -16.67
N LYS A 493 -7.05 13.50 -17.21
CA LYS A 493 -7.24 14.78 -17.91
C LYS A 493 -6.95 15.99 -17.01
N GLU A 494 -7.38 15.96 -15.75
CA GLU A 494 -7.11 17.02 -14.78
C GLU A 494 -5.60 17.14 -14.51
N PHE A 495 -4.87 16.03 -14.38
CA PHE A 495 -3.42 16.06 -14.21
C PHE A 495 -2.72 16.65 -15.45
N ASP A 496 -3.11 16.21 -16.64
CA ASP A 496 -2.51 16.67 -17.89
C ASP A 496 -2.78 18.16 -18.14
N ASN A 497 -3.96 18.66 -17.82
CA ASN A 497 -4.29 20.08 -17.99
C ASN A 497 -3.62 20.99 -16.94
N THR A 498 -3.46 20.48 -15.72
CA THR A 498 -2.93 21.30 -14.61
C THR A 498 -1.41 21.20 -14.49
N PHE A 499 -0.84 20.00 -14.43
CA PHE A 499 0.56 19.80 -14.06
C PHE A 499 1.48 19.54 -15.24
N ARG A 500 1.02 18.84 -16.28
CA ARG A 500 1.90 18.43 -17.40
C ARG A 500 2.65 19.60 -18.05
N PRO A 501 2.04 20.76 -18.35
CA PRO A 501 2.78 21.88 -18.93
C PRO A 501 3.96 22.33 -18.07
N PHE A 502 3.79 22.35 -16.74
CA PHE A 502 4.85 22.74 -15.82
C PHE A 502 5.92 21.66 -15.65
N LEU A 503 5.53 20.38 -15.68
CA LEU A 503 6.47 19.26 -15.62
C LEU A 503 7.32 19.16 -16.89
N ASP A 504 6.77 19.51 -18.05
CA ASP A 504 7.51 19.61 -19.31
C ASP A 504 8.51 20.77 -19.28
N GLU A 505 8.16 21.92 -18.69
CA GLU A 505 9.12 23.01 -18.46
C GLU A 505 10.24 22.61 -17.49
N CYS A 506 9.92 21.85 -16.43
CA CYS A 506 10.94 21.25 -15.57
C CYS A 506 11.89 20.35 -16.37
N TYR A 507 11.35 19.54 -17.28
CA TYR A 507 12.14 18.67 -18.16
C TYR A 507 13.05 19.46 -19.11
N LYS A 508 12.55 20.54 -19.73
CA LYS A 508 13.36 21.42 -20.59
C LYS A 508 14.53 22.06 -19.84
N ARG A 509 14.34 22.40 -18.57
CA ARG A 509 15.35 23.00 -17.70
C ARG A 509 16.15 21.98 -16.88
N MET A 510 16.01 20.68 -17.16
CA MET A 510 16.52 19.63 -16.27
C MET A 510 18.04 19.72 -15.99
N GLN A 511 18.84 20.18 -16.95
CA GLN A 511 20.29 20.34 -16.76
C GLN A 511 20.65 21.32 -15.63
N PHE A 512 19.74 22.25 -15.31
CA PHE A 512 19.91 23.25 -14.26
C PHE A 512 19.29 22.85 -12.92
N LEU A 513 18.54 21.75 -12.87
CA LEU A 513 17.89 21.26 -11.65
C LEU A 513 18.84 20.38 -10.83
N GLY A 514 18.69 20.41 -9.50
CA GLY A 514 19.49 19.60 -8.59
C GLY A 514 19.19 18.10 -8.72
N GLN A 515 20.16 17.25 -8.37
CA GLN A 515 20.02 15.78 -8.49
C GLN A 515 18.80 15.22 -7.73
N GLN A 516 18.45 15.80 -6.59
CA GLN A 516 17.29 15.40 -5.80
C GLN A 516 15.98 15.74 -6.52
N THR A 517 15.91 16.91 -7.16
CA THR A 517 14.77 17.33 -7.97
C THR A 517 14.59 16.42 -9.18
N LYS A 518 15.70 16.05 -9.84
CA LYS A 518 15.71 15.06 -10.93
C LYS A 518 15.14 13.72 -10.46
N LEU A 519 15.57 13.23 -9.30
CA LEU A 519 15.09 11.97 -8.71
C LEU A 519 13.58 12.03 -8.41
N ARG A 520 13.10 13.14 -7.82
CA ARG A 520 11.67 13.33 -7.51
C ARG A 520 10.81 13.43 -8.76
N TRP A 521 11.28 14.15 -9.79
CA TRP A 521 10.61 14.24 -11.08
C TRP A 521 10.51 12.86 -11.73
N PHE A 522 11.63 12.12 -11.78
CA PHE A 522 11.68 10.75 -12.30
C PHE A 522 10.67 9.84 -11.58
N SER A 523 10.68 9.84 -10.25
CA SER A 523 9.76 9.03 -9.44
C SER A 523 8.29 9.40 -9.67
N LEU A 524 7.98 10.70 -9.77
CA LEU A 524 6.63 11.17 -10.06
C LEU A 524 6.13 10.67 -11.43
N MET A 525 6.90 10.92 -12.50
CA MET A 525 6.49 10.57 -13.85
C MET A 525 6.31 9.06 -14.00
N LEU A 526 7.22 8.27 -13.44
CA LEU A 526 7.12 6.82 -13.44
C LEU A 526 5.88 6.33 -12.68
N HIS A 527 5.66 6.81 -11.45
CA HIS A 527 4.55 6.36 -10.61
C HIS A 527 3.18 6.79 -11.14
N TYR A 528 3.08 8.01 -11.70
CA TYR A 528 1.85 8.48 -12.30
C TYR A 528 1.43 7.60 -13.48
N SER A 529 2.33 7.40 -14.45
CA SER A 529 2.03 6.58 -15.64
C SER A 529 1.86 5.10 -15.31
N LEU A 530 2.57 4.57 -14.30
CA LEU A 530 2.36 3.20 -13.82
C LEU A 530 0.90 2.95 -13.42
N SER A 531 0.22 3.91 -12.78
CA SER A 531 -1.18 3.74 -12.40
C SER A 531 -2.12 3.54 -13.59
N ILE A 532 -1.84 4.21 -14.70
CA ILE A 532 -2.59 4.08 -15.95
C ILE A 532 -2.30 2.70 -16.56
N LEU A 533 -1.03 2.30 -16.66
CA LEU A 533 -0.66 0.97 -17.16
C LEU A 533 -1.28 -0.17 -16.33
N MET A 534 -1.38 0.00 -15.01
CA MET A 534 -2.05 -0.97 -14.14
C MET A 534 -3.57 -1.05 -14.36
N VAL A 535 -4.23 0.06 -14.70
CA VAL A 535 -5.65 0.07 -15.08
C VAL A 535 -5.84 -0.68 -16.39
N LEU A 536 -4.98 -0.42 -17.39
CA LEU A 536 -5.02 -1.09 -18.69
C LEU A 536 -4.78 -2.60 -18.56
N ASP A 537 -3.76 -3.00 -17.78
CA ASP A 537 -3.50 -4.41 -17.51
C ASP A 537 -4.68 -5.07 -16.79
N THR A 538 -5.30 -4.38 -15.84
CA THR A 538 -6.51 -4.90 -15.19
C THR A 538 -7.63 -5.12 -16.21
N ILE A 539 -7.89 -4.17 -17.11
CA ILE A 539 -8.92 -4.28 -18.16
C ILE A 539 -8.65 -5.49 -19.06
N GLU A 540 -7.39 -5.70 -19.45
CA GLU A 540 -6.98 -6.83 -20.28
C GLU A 540 -7.14 -8.16 -19.53
N VAL A 541 -6.66 -8.26 -18.29
CA VAL A 541 -6.79 -9.47 -17.44
C VAL A 541 -8.26 -9.85 -17.22
N VAL A 542 -9.16 -8.87 -17.14
CA VAL A 542 -10.60 -9.11 -17.01
C VAL A 542 -11.34 -9.29 -18.34
N ASP A 543 -10.66 -9.12 -19.48
CA ASP A 543 -11.18 -9.11 -20.84
C ASP A 543 -12.39 -8.17 -21.05
N ARG A 544 -12.27 -6.94 -20.55
CA ARG A 544 -13.26 -5.86 -20.72
C ARG A 544 -12.77 -4.80 -21.70
N TYR A 545 -12.34 -5.22 -22.90
CA TYR A 545 -11.78 -4.33 -23.93
C TYR A 545 -12.73 -3.19 -24.35
N ASP A 546 -14.03 -3.34 -24.11
CA ASP A 546 -15.04 -2.29 -24.29
C ASP A 546 -14.81 -1.04 -23.40
N LEU A 547 -13.95 -1.15 -22.38
CA LEU A 547 -13.53 -0.07 -21.49
C LEU A 547 -12.28 0.66 -22.01
N LEU A 548 -11.51 0.07 -22.93
CA LEU A 548 -10.27 0.68 -23.43
C LEU A 548 -10.49 1.93 -24.28
N VAL A 549 -11.68 2.04 -24.90
CA VAL A 549 -12.03 3.20 -25.76
C VAL A 549 -11.89 4.51 -24.98
N ASP A 550 -12.26 4.53 -23.71
CA ASP A 550 -12.24 5.71 -22.85
C ASP A 550 -10.84 6.10 -22.35
N LEU A 551 -9.83 5.25 -22.61
CA LEU A 551 -8.45 5.41 -22.15
C LEU A 551 -7.41 5.36 -23.28
N LYS A 552 -7.83 5.36 -24.55
CA LYS A 552 -6.92 5.19 -25.69
C LYS A 552 -5.76 6.20 -25.69
N ASP A 553 -6.07 7.48 -25.55
CA ASP A 553 -5.06 8.54 -25.57
C ASP A 553 -4.15 8.48 -24.33
N ALA A 554 -4.76 8.24 -23.16
CA ALA A 554 -4.04 8.05 -21.90
C ALA A 554 -3.09 6.84 -21.95
N SER A 555 -3.45 5.78 -22.68
CA SER A 555 -2.63 4.58 -22.87
C SER A 555 -1.35 4.90 -23.64
N ILE A 556 -1.49 5.53 -24.81
CA ILE A 556 -0.34 5.89 -25.66
C ILE A 556 0.60 6.83 -24.90
N GLU A 557 0.03 7.81 -24.21
CA GLU A 557 0.81 8.79 -23.44
C GLU A 557 1.52 8.14 -22.24
N ALA A 558 0.86 7.23 -21.53
CA ALA A 558 1.48 6.51 -20.41
C ALA A 558 2.62 5.60 -20.88
N GLU A 559 2.44 4.86 -21.98
CA GLU A 559 3.46 3.99 -22.57
C GLU A 559 4.71 4.81 -22.99
N ASN A 560 4.50 5.92 -23.68
CA ASN A 560 5.58 6.85 -24.07
C ASN A 560 6.27 7.47 -22.85
N THR A 561 5.50 7.93 -21.86
CA THR A 561 6.04 8.56 -20.65
C THR A 561 6.87 7.59 -19.84
N VAL A 562 6.46 6.32 -19.70
CA VAL A 562 7.25 5.32 -18.98
C VAL A 562 8.56 5.04 -19.71
N MET A 563 8.55 4.84 -21.03
CA MET A 563 9.80 4.64 -21.78
C MET A 563 10.76 5.82 -21.63
N ASN A 564 10.24 7.05 -21.76
CA ASN A 564 11.03 8.27 -21.58
C ASN A 564 11.55 8.41 -20.14
N ALA A 565 10.74 8.09 -19.13
CA ALA A 565 11.16 8.12 -17.73
C ALA A 565 12.25 7.07 -17.45
N LEU A 566 12.15 5.86 -17.99
CA LEU A 566 13.18 4.82 -17.84
C LEU A 566 14.50 5.26 -18.50
N ALA A 567 14.43 5.76 -19.75
CA ALA A 567 15.60 6.34 -20.41
C ALA A 567 16.17 7.51 -19.60
N PHE A 568 15.33 8.40 -19.10
CA PHE A 568 15.75 9.52 -18.27
C PHE A 568 16.50 9.05 -17.00
N GLY A 569 15.97 8.05 -16.30
CA GLY A 569 16.58 7.50 -15.10
C GLY A 569 17.90 6.76 -15.34
N LEU A 570 18.13 6.27 -16.56
CA LEU A 570 19.39 5.67 -16.99
C LEU A 570 20.45 6.72 -17.35
N HIS A 571 20.05 7.82 -18.00
CA HIS A 571 20.99 8.84 -18.49
C HIS A 571 21.33 9.92 -17.46
N ASN A 572 20.48 10.14 -16.45
CA ASN A 572 20.76 11.07 -15.37
C ASN A 572 21.38 10.32 -14.19
N THR A 573 22.35 10.97 -13.55
CA THR A 573 23.10 10.37 -12.44
C THR A 573 22.95 11.16 -11.15
N MET A 574 23.16 10.46 -10.03
CA MET A 574 23.26 11.02 -8.69
C MET A 574 24.64 10.69 -8.12
N THR A 575 25.24 11.66 -7.45
CA THR A 575 26.54 11.54 -6.81
C THR A 575 26.36 11.40 -5.31
N LEU A 576 26.81 10.27 -4.78
CA LEU A 576 26.82 9.92 -3.37
C LEU A 576 28.23 10.09 -2.80
N ARG A 577 28.36 10.64 -1.59
CA ARG A 577 29.66 10.86 -0.93
C ARG A 577 29.69 10.13 0.40
N ARG A 578 30.64 9.20 0.56
CA ARG A 578 30.91 8.45 1.79
C ARG A 578 32.19 8.96 2.44
N ILE A 579 32.09 9.35 3.69
CA ILE A 579 33.22 9.75 4.51
C ILE A 579 33.77 8.48 5.20
N ILE A 580 35.07 8.23 5.05
CA ILE A 580 35.76 7.08 5.66
C ILE A 580 36.83 7.63 6.60
N ASP A 581 36.61 7.41 7.89
CA ASP A 581 37.61 7.62 8.92
C ASP A 581 38.49 6.38 9.00
N SER A 582 39.62 6.40 8.29
CA SER A 582 40.66 5.37 8.45
C SER A 582 41.92 6.03 9.01
N PRO A 583 42.46 5.55 10.15
CA PRO A 583 43.84 5.88 10.51
C PRO A 583 44.76 5.25 9.45
N LEU A 584 45.75 6.01 8.97
CA LEU A 584 46.80 5.45 8.13
C LEU A 584 47.63 4.45 8.97
N PRO A 585 47.88 3.22 8.51
CA PRO A 585 48.80 2.32 9.20
C PRO A 585 50.21 2.91 9.13
N GLY A 586 50.80 3.23 10.30
CA GLY A 586 52.25 3.44 10.42
C GLY A 586 52.77 4.85 10.72
N MET A 587 51.94 5.86 10.96
CA MET A 587 52.44 7.20 11.32
C MET A 587 51.69 7.79 12.54
N PRO A 588 52.18 7.59 13.77
CA PRO A 588 51.58 8.24 14.94
C PRO A 588 51.93 9.74 14.89
N GLY A 589 50.90 10.60 14.78
CA GLY A 589 51.05 12.04 15.05
C GLY A 589 50.61 13.03 13.96
N ARG A 590 49.94 12.61 12.87
CA ARG A 590 49.27 13.56 11.96
C ARG A 590 47.76 13.36 11.97
N SER A 591 47.04 14.49 12.12
CA SER A 591 45.59 14.66 11.96
C SER A 591 44.97 13.60 11.06
N ALA A 592 43.96 12.88 11.57
CA ALA A 592 43.22 11.87 10.81
C ALA A 592 42.78 12.47 9.47
N MET A 593 43.38 12.03 8.36
CA MET A 593 43.04 12.55 7.05
C MET A 593 41.75 11.89 6.60
N THR A 594 40.64 12.60 6.76
CA THR A 594 39.30 12.16 6.36
C THR A 594 39.29 11.83 4.85
N ARG A 595 39.17 10.54 4.50
CA ARG A 595 39.10 10.11 3.08
C ARG A 595 37.64 10.10 2.64
N SER A 596 37.33 10.82 1.56
CA SER A 596 35.99 10.86 0.97
C SER A 596 35.94 9.99 -0.29
N MET A 597 35.09 8.97 -0.31
CA MET A 597 34.76 8.21 -1.52
C MET A 597 33.52 8.81 -2.19
N THR A 598 33.55 8.91 -3.51
CA THR A 598 32.45 9.45 -4.31
C THR A 598 31.99 8.41 -5.30
N PHE A 599 30.68 8.16 -5.36
CA PHE A 599 30.04 7.19 -6.26
C PHE A 599 29.04 7.93 -7.14
N THR A 600 29.12 7.74 -8.46
CA THR A 600 28.16 8.34 -9.41
C THR A 600 27.40 7.21 -10.08
N VAL A 601 26.08 7.24 -9.94
CA VAL A 601 25.19 6.13 -10.31
C VAL A 601 23.96 6.66 -11.03
N PRO A 602 23.36 5.91 -11.97
CA PRO A 602 22.08 6.30 -12.58
C PRO A 602 20.98 6.46 -11.54
N LEU A 603 20.02 7.37 -11.77
CA LEU A 603 18.88 7.58 -10.86
C LEU A 603 18.09 6.30 -10.62
N ILE A 604 17.95 5.46 -11.64
CA ILE A 604 17.21 4.19 -11.52
C ILE A 604 17.86 3.23 -10.52
N ALA A 605 19.18 3.31 -10.31
CA ALA A 605 19.91 2.45 -9.40
C ALA A 605 19.69 2.80 -7.92
N ILE A 606 19.31 4.06 -7.65
CA ILE A 606 19.02 4.57 -6.31
C ILE A 606 17.52 4.73 -6.04
N ASP A 607 16.66 4.28 -6.96
CA ASP A 607 15.22 4.41 -6.82
C ASP A 607 14.73 3.67 -5.54
N PRO A 608 13.92 4.32 -4.69
CA PRO A 608 13.45 3.71 -3.45
C PRO A 608 12.41 2.59 -3.67
N TYR A 609 11.82 2.48 -4.86
CA TYR A 609 10.75 1.55 -5.21
C TYR A 609 11.12 0.69 -6.43
N PRO A 610 12.17 -0.15 -6.34
CA PRO A 610 12.63 -0.95 -7.49
C PRO A 610 11.55 -1.88 -8.05
N HIS A 611 10.58 -2.31 -7.22
CA HIS A 611 9.45 -3.11 -7.66
C HIS A 611 8.46 -2.35 -8.56
N HIS A 612 8.33 -1.02 -8.42
CA HIS A 612 7.55 -0.20 -9.36
C HIS A 612 8.25 -0.12 -10.71
N VAL A 613 9.58 0.02 -10.73
CA VAL A 613 10.36 -0.03 -11.98
C VAL A 613 10.21 -1.40 -12.67
N VAL A 614 10.30 -2.50 -11.91
CA VAL A 614 10.06 -3.85 -12.45
C VAL A 614 8.67 -3.97 -13.06
N ALA A 615 7.62 -3.49 -12.36
CA ALA A 615 6.25 -3.51 -12.88
C ALA A 615 6.12 -2.69 -14.18
N CYS A 616 6.69 -1.48 -14.23
CA CYS A 616 6.75 -0.68 -15.46
C CYS A 616 7.43 -1.44 -16.61
N VAL A 617 8.58 -2.08 -16.36
CA VAL A 617 9.30 -2.84 -17.38
C VAL A 617 8.46 -4.00 -17.91
N GLN A 618 7.80 -4.76 -17.04
CA GLN A 618 6.96 -5.88 -17.45
C GLN A 618 5.74 -5.43 -18.27
N LEU A 619 5.06 -4.36 -17.84
CA LEU A 619 3.92 -3.79 -18.56
C LEU A 619 4.34 -3.19 -19.91
N MET A 620 5.49 -2.52 -19.97
CA MET A 620 6.03 -2.00 -21.22
C MET A 620 6.48 -3.10 -22.18
N ARG A 621 7.10 -4.18 -21.68
CA ARG A 621 7.48 -5.32 -22.52
C ARG A 621 6.25 -5.88 -23.24
N LYS A 622 5.14 -6.06 -22.52
CA LYS A 622 3.84 -6.47 -23.07
C LYS A 622 3.33 -5.51 -24.16
N ALA A 623 3.41 -4.20 -23.93
CA ALA A 623 2.98 -3.19 -24.90
C ALA A 623 3.87 -3.17 -26.16
N ILE A 624 5.18 -3.28 -26.00
CA ILE A 624 6.15 -3.32 -27.10
C ILE A 624 5.98 -4.60 -27.94
N ASP A 625 5.81 -5.75 -27.29
CA ASP A 625 5.55 -7.02 -27.96
C ASP A 625 4.25 -6.95 -28.77
N ARG A 626 3.18 -6.39 -28.18
CA ARG A 626 1.91 -6.13 -28.88
C ARG A 626 2.11 -5.27 -30.13
N ASP A 627 2.79 -4.14 -30.00
CA ASP A 627 2.94 -3.18 -31.11
C ASP A 627 3.89 -3.69 -32.20
N TYR A 628 4.85 -4.55 -31.84
CA TYR A 628 5.69 -5.26 -32.81
C TYR A 628 4.90 -6.34 -33.56
N MET A 629 4.09 -7.14 -32.86
CA MET A 629 3.19 -8.13 -33.50
C MET A 629 2.17 -7.46 -34.42
N ASP A 630 1.66 -6.28 -34.04
CA ASP A 630 0.75 -5.47 -34.84
C ASP A 630 1.46 -4.69 -35.98
N LYS A 631 2.78 -4.82 -36.12
CA LYS A 631 3.62 -4.11 -37.11
C LYS A 631 3.53 -2.58 -37.02
N LYS A 632 3.26 -2.04 -35.83
CA LYS A 632 3.28 -0.58 -35.56
C LYS A 632 4.69 -0.05 -35.37
N ILE A 633 5.62 -0.91 -34.94
CA ILE A 633 7.05 -0.58 -34.75
C ILE A 633 7.94 -1.51 -35.57
N THR A 634 9.11 -1.03 -35.96
CA THR A 634 10.09 -1.80 -36.73
C THR A 634 10.90 -2.74 -35.84
N GLN A 635 11.60 -3.71 -36.44
CA GLN A 635 12.55 -4.58 -35.72
C GLN A 635 13.63 -3.77 -34.98
N GLU A 636 14.09 -2.67 -35.60
CA GLU A 636 15.09 -1.79 -35.01
C GLU A 636 14.54 -1.08 -33.77
N SER A 637 13.34 -0.51 -33.86
CA SER A 637 12.67 0.10 -32.71
C SER A 637 12.40 -0.92 -31.60
N TYR A 638 11.96 -2.13 -31.94
CA TYR A 638 11.78 -3.21 -30.98
C TYR A 638 13.07 -3.54 -30.22
N GLY A 639 14.20 -3.67 -30.93
CA GLY A 639 15.51 -3.92 -30.33
C GLY A 639 15.96 -2.79 -29.40
N SER A 640 15.79 -1.53 -29.82
CA SER A 640 16.17 -0.35 -29.03
C SER A 640 15.34 -0.21 -27.74
N LEU A 641 14.01 -0.37 -27.85
CA LEU A 641 13.10 -0.30 -26.71
C LEU A 641 13.39 -1.45 -25.72
N SER A 642 13.57 -2.67 -26.22
CA SER A 642 13.92 -3.83 -25.40
C SER A 642 15.26 -3.66 -24.68
N SER A 643 16.27 -3.13 -25.37
CA SER A 643 17.57 -2.81 -24.75
C SER A 643 17.45 -1.78 -23.62
N THR A 644 16.55 -0.81 -23.74
CA THR A 644 16.29 0.16 -22.67
C THR A 644 15.68 -0.52 -21.45
N LEU A 645 14.70 -1.41 -21.65
CA LEU A 645 14.09 -2.20 -20.57
C LEU A 645 15.10 -3.10 -19.85
N GLU A 646 15.96 -3.79 -20.61
CA GLU A 646 17.02 -4.64 -20.04
C GLU A 646 18.05 -3.82 -19.26
N SER A 647 18.46 -2.68 -19.80
CA SER A 647 19.37 -1.76 -19.11
C SER A 647 18.78 -1.23 -17.81
N ALA A 648 17.48 -0.92 -17.80
CA ALA A 648 16.77 -0.53 -16.59
C ALA A 648 16.84 -1.61 -15.50
N LEU A 649 16.52 -2.87 -15.85
CA LEU A 649 16.58 -3.99 -14.91
C LEU A 649 18.01 -4.29 -14.43
N LYS A 650 19.03 -4.09 -15.27
CA LYS A 650 20.45 -4.30 -14.92
C LYS A 650 20.94 -3.34 -13.83
N HIS A 651 20.43 -2.11 -13.81
CA HIS A 651 20.84 -1.10 -12.84
C HIS A 651 20.06 -1.14 -11.52
N LEU A 652 18.91 -1.83 -11.48
CA LEU A 652 18.19 -2.07 -10.23
C LEU A 652 19.03 -2.92 -9.24
N PRO A 653 18.69 -2.94 -7.95
CA PRO A 653 19.41 -3.75 -6.96
C PRO A 653 19.40 -5.25 -7.31
N GLN A 654 20.55 -5.75 -7.75
CA GLN A 654 20.70 -7.14 -8.20
C GLN A 654 20.59 -8.16 -7.06
N SER A 655 20.69 -7.71 -5.81
CA SER A 655 20.42 -8.55 -4.65
C SER A 655 18.92 -8.85 -4.46
N SER A 656 18.00 -8.23 -5.21
CA SER A 656 16.55 -8.45 -5.08
C SER A 656 16.07 -9.67 -5.87
N LYS A 657 15.31 -10.56 -5.22
CA LYS A 657 14.66 -11.72 -5.85
C LYS A 657 13.72 -11.33 -6.99
N SER A 658 12.93 -10.27 -6.83
CA SER A 658 12.00 -9.81 -7.87
C SER A 658 12.70 -9.20 -9.09
N VAL A 659 13.84 -8.55 -8.89
CA VAL A 659 14.65 -7.99 -9.99
C VAL A 659 15.28 -9.12 -10.79
N GLN A 660 15.85 -10.13 -10.11
CA GLN A 660 16.40 -11.30 -10.80
C GLN A 660 15.32 -12.10 -11.54
N ALA A 661 14.12 -12.23 -10.99
CA ALA A 661 13.03 -12.93 -11.67
C ALA A 661 12.49 -12.19 -12.91
N ALA A 662 12.64 -10.87 -12.98
CA ALA A 662 12.16 -10.06 -14.09
C ALA A 662 13.18 -9.92 -15.24
N ARG A 663 14.46 -10.11 -14.93
CA ARG A 663 15.54 -10.22 -15.93
C ARG A 663 15.42 -11.54 -16.66
#